data_AF-A0A755RY83-F1
#
_entry.id   AF-A0A755RY83-F1
#
_cell.length_a   1.000
_cell.length_b   1.000
_cell.length_c   1.000
_cell.angle_alpha   90.00
_cell.angle_beta   90.00
_cell.angle_gamma   90.00
#
_symmetry.space_group_name_H-M   'P 1'
#
loop_
_entity.id
_entity.type
_entity.pdbx_description
1 polymer ?
#
loop_
_entity_poly.entity_id
_entity_poly.type
_entity_poly.pdbx_seq_one_letter_code
_entity_poly.pdbx_strand_id
1 'polypeptide(L)'
;MNVLDSSVVTAANRDNLLAKNIENMTTVEMGGDAIFDDSVKTDKGWKQDYTSADTPNGGWIFNNTTVNAGGDVDLKGAAFTNATVTVSNGNLTLDNNGPTPLTGTMITVSDGAVNVHSGAGNINLSNSNVSAKGDITLKADNGSISISGTNATVKANITSAQGNISAEAWNPSTGNVTGFSLNNARLNAEQGSININGSTPGTWSGVRFTDVDLKANGVTGSIKVYGESKGGQDTYDEMGSVYFSGVDTFGASNISVKGFNGRNGYNSAGMAFYNSSNVSFVGNTNLDASAFGLGLVFWNTVDLYFSGGDSSISAKTTGVGGSDAYFRTGAIAGSGLLGSTRLNLHLDKVNLNISADSSSSTFGKVPGFGLNNSGANNRVNGLVLLGSGDVEIAGKSADGNAVDARFIDNTGLNGQVSIKGKSESGTGVLLSSQTDKSTGYGINTKGELNASLINASVTGVSESGQGVIFNAGKGFADLGNNTIIGTSETGSGIQLTGNNITLTSGTLTGTATSGNGAGVVLTGGSNYTLDGASVTGTAAGGSGIAVNGTLTVNNGTALAGHATGIGNGVTVSGDLATDSGDGISITGTALSGDGIKVDGDTTLTNAVLDGRADSGNGVNIAGNLTADSATQVTGHAASGTGVSLGAVLTGASVEGSSDTGTGVHLSDNAVVTEAVLNGVSTAGDGVAVTGNVTLDDTSAAALNASSTDGTGLKLADDANVSIQTVTRVTQEKTDADGNPVPDADGNPETETVTTQAPVTTPVTLTGTSAHGTGIATEGNVSISGIVLNGSTTADTGTGVSLGGNLTIADDISGVTAGATGNGTALVVNNAGIHSDGYTDSGKDFVINASVSGNGTAIKTQGSSQLDEVVLNGEATGGGTAVELGGQVSGANITGTSDSGTAVRVSRIVGL
;
A
#
# COMPACT_ATOMS: atom_id res chain seq x y z
N MET A 1 16.01 60.41 -9.84
CA MET A 1 15.47 60.62 -11.20
C MET A 1 15.34 62.12 -11.39
N ASN A 2 16.06 62.68 -12.36
CA ASN A 2 15.97 64.10 -12.68
C ASN A 2 14.79 64.29 -13.63
N VAL A 3 13.95 65.30 -13.39
CA VAL A 3 12.81 65.63 -14.25
C VAL A 3 12.94 67.08 -14.69
N LEU A 4 12.90 67.31 -16.00
CA LEU A 4 12.86 68.63 -16.61
C LEU A 4 11.46 68.82 -17.21
N ASP A 5 10.70 69.74 -16.62
CA ASP A 5 9.35 70.05 -17.08
C ASP A 5 9.34 71.17 -18.15
N SER A 6 8.14 71.57 -18.57
CA SER A 6 7.94 72.64 -19.55
C SER A 6 8.35 74.03 -19.07
N SER A 7 8.72 74.21 -17.79
CA SER A 7 9.33 75.44 -17.30
C SER A 7 10.83 75.54 -17.62
N VAL A 8 11.48 74.41 -17.88
CA VAL A 8 12.92 74.31 -18.20
C VAL A 8 13.14 73.98 -19.68
N VAL A 9 12.30 73.09 -20.24
CA VAL A 9 12.39 72.65 -21.63
C VAL A 9 11.31 73.34 -22.44
N THR A 10 11.73 74.16 -23.41
CA THR A 10 10.88 74.90 -24.34
C THR A 10 11.19 74.48 -25.77
N ALA A 11 10.27 74.73 -26.71
CA ALA A 11 10.52 74.45 -28.13
C ALA A 11 11.82 75.11 -28.68
N ALA A 12 12.23 76.25 -28.10
CA ALA A 12 13.40 77.00 -28.54
C ALA A 12 14.75 76.42 -28.06
N ASN A 13 14.79 75.72 -26.92
CA ASN A 13 16.03 75.19 -26.33
C ASN A 13 16.11 73.65 -26.31
N ARG A 14 15.01 72.95 -26.61
CA ARG A 14 14.90 71.49 -26.56
C ARG A 14 16.01 70.79 -27.32
N ASP A 15 16.18 71.08 -28.61
CA ASP A 15 17.12 70.31 -29.44
C ASP A 15 18.59 70.53 -29.00
N ASN A 16 18.91 71.74 -28.54
CA ASN A 16 20.22 72.06 -27.94
C ASN A 16 20.45 71.36 -26.60
N LEU A 17 19.38 71.16 -25.82
CA LEU A 17 19.42 70.42 -24.56
C LEU A 17 19.61 68.93 -24.82
N LEU A 18 18.84 68.34 -25.74
CA LEU A 18 18.90 66.92 -26.07
C LEU A 18 20.22 66.52 -26.74
N ALA A 19 20.92 67.45 -27.38
CA ALA A 19 22.28 67.23 -27.88
C ALA A 19 23.34 67.13 -26.77
N LYS A 20 22.99 67.33 -25.50
CA LYS A 20 23.92 67.17 -24.37
C LYS A 20 23.98 65.71 -23.93
N ASN A 21 25.20 65.24 -23.66
CA ASN A 21 25.45 63.99 -22.96
C ASN A 21 25.33 64.25 -21.46
N ILE A 22 24.40 63.57 -20.80
CA ILE A 22 24.10 63.76 -19.38
C ILE A 22 24.50 62.52 -18.58
N GLU A 23 24.85 62.70 -17.30
CA GLU A 23 25.42 61.60 -16.50
C GLU A 23 24.44 60.47 -16.18
N ASN A 24 23.15 60.78 -16.05
CA ASN A 24 22.11 59.83 -15.65
C ASN A 24 20.87 60.01 -16.52
N MET A 25 20.08 58.93 -16.69
CA MET A 25 18.76 59.01 -17.33
C MET A 25 17.90 60.12 -16.71
N THR A 26 17.55 61.12 -17.52
CA THR A 26 16.78 62.31 -17.10
C THR A 26 15.48 62.38 -17.89
N THR A 27 14.37 62.53 -17.17
CA THR A 27 13.04 62.66 -17.75
C THR A 27 12.83 64.06 -18.30
N VAL A 28 12.31 64.14 -19.52
CA VAL A 28 11.87 65.39 -20.15
C VAL A 28 10.38 65.29 -20.41
N GLU A 29 9.61 66.20 -19.81
CA GLU A 29 8.19 66.34 -20.09
C GLU A 29 7.98 67.04 -21.44
N MET A 30 7.25 66.40 -22.35
CA MET A 30 7.02 66.91 -23.70
C MET A 30 5.63 67.53 -23.88
N GLY A 31 4.74 67.45 -22.88
CA GLY A 31 3.43 68.14 -22.93
C GLY A 31 2.47 67.64 -24.02
N GLY A 32 2.71 66.45 -24.57
CA GLY A 32 1.97 65.86 -25.69
C GLY A 32 2.58 66.13 -27.07
N ASP A 33 3.60 66.99 -27.17
CA ASP A 33 4.27 67.26 -28.43
C ASP A 33 5.05 66.04 -28.93
N ALA A 34 5.14 65.87 -30.25
CA ALA A 34 5.96 64.84 -30.87
C ALA A 34 7.46 65.12 -30.65
N ILE A 35 8.19 64.16 -30.08
CA ILE A 35 9.65 64.22 -30.00
C ILE A 35 10.28 63.90 -31.35
N PHE A 36 9.62 63.08 -32.16
CA PHE A 36 10.08 62.73 -33.50
C PHE A 36 8.89 62.49 -34.44
N ASP A 37 8.93 63.13 -35.61
CA ASP A 37 8.00 62.88 -36.71
C ASP A 37 8.75 63.03 -38.05
N ASP A 38 8.79 61.96 -38.83
CA ASP A 38 9.36 61.95 -40.18
C ASP A 38 8.30 61.81 -41.28
N SER A 39 7.00 61.86 -40.96
CA SER A 39 5.90 61.57 -41.89
C SER A 39 6.01 62.36 -43.19
N VAL A 40 6.44 63.63 -43.11
CA VAL A 40 6.64 64.54 -44.24
C VAL A 40 8.04 64.50 -44.88
N LYS A 41 9.00 63.77 -44.30
CA LYS A 41 10.39 63.67 -44.79
C LYS A 41 10.54 62.56 -45.83
N THR A 42 11.51 62.72 -46.74
CA THR A 42 11.88 61.68 -47.73
C THR A 42 12.78 60.62 -47.11
N ASP A 43 13.76 61.04 -46.31
CA ASP A 43 14.62 60.15 -45.53
C ASP A 43 13.87 59.76 -44.26
N LYS A 44 13.70 58.45 -44.07
CA LYS A 44 12.90 57.87 -42.98
C LYS A 44 13.79 57.23 -41.92
N GLY A 45 13.29 57.18 -40.70
CA GLY A 45 13.96 56.57 -39.54
C GLY A 45 14.62 57.59 -38.63
N TRP A 46 14.98 57.12 -37.43
CA TRP A 46 15.56 57.94 -36.37
C TRP A 46 16.76 57.22 -35.75
N LYS A 47 17.96 57.72 -36.03
CA LYS A 47 19.19 57.20 -35.44
C LYS A 47 19.84 58.24 -34.56
N GLN A 48 20.04 57.93 -33.28
CA GLN A 48 20.68 58.84 -32.35
C GLN A 48 21.36 58.09 -31.20
N ASP A 49 22.56 58.56 -30.84
CA ASP A 49 23.26 58.15 -29.63
C ASP A 49 23.29 59.33 -28.66
N TYR A 50 22.64 59.18 -27.50
CA TYR A 50 22.63 60.16 -26.41
C TYR A 50 23.65 59.84 -25.31
N THR A 51 24.47 58.81 -25.51
CA THR A 51 25.49 58.37 -24.57
C THR A 51 26.87 58.88 -24.97
N SER A 52 27.85 58.66 -24.09
CA SER A 52 29.26 58.90 -24.39
C SER A 52 30.15 57.95 -23.58
N ALA A 53 31.44 57.90 -23.89
CA ALA A 53 32.40 57.11 -23.12
C ALA A 53 32.44 57.53 -21.63
N ASP A 54 32.22 58.82 -21.34
CA ASP A 54 32.24 59.36 -19.97
C ASP A 54 30.88 59.23 -19.26
N THR A 55 29.79 59.12 -20.04
CA THR A 55 28.41 59.00 -19.53
C THR A 55 27.68 57.82 -20.17
N PRO A 56 28.17 56.57 -20.00
CA PRO A 56 27.63 55.42 -20.73
C PRO A 56 26.18 55.09 -20.32
N ASN A 57 25.81 55.34 -19.06
CA ASN A 57 24.46 55.11 -18.51
C ASN A 57 23.53 56.33 -18.63
N GLY A 58 24.02 57.39 -19.30
CA GLY A 58 23.33 58.63 -19.51
C GLY A 58 22.24 58.54 -20.58
N GLY A 59 21.31 59.48 -20.57
CA GLY A 59 20.31 59.55 -21.62
C GLY A 59 19.01 60.25 -21.25
N TRP A 60 18.06 60.25 -22.17
CA TRP A 60 16.78 60.96 -22.03
C TRP A 60 15.61 59.99 -21.93
N ILE A 61 14.71 60.25 -20.97
CA ILE A 61 13.40 59.59 -20.88
C ILE A 61 12.36 60.59 -21.39
N PHE A 62 11.79 60.36 -22.57
CA PHE A 62 10.79 61.24 -23.15
C PHE A 62 9.41 60.91 -22.58
N ASN A 63 8.86 61.82 -21.77
CA ASN A 63 7.57 61.64 -21.12
C ASN A 63 6.45 62.36 -21.88
N ASN A 64 5.28 61.73 -21.98
CA ASN A 64 4.05 62.32 -22.53
C ASN A 64 4.29 62.90 -23.95
N THR A 65 4.68 62.02 -24.88
CA THR A 65 5.11 62.40 -26.23
C THR A 65 4.65 61.39 -27.28
N THR A 66 4.87 61.73 -28.56
CA THR A 66 4.67 60.82 -29.69
C THR A 66 5.93 60.68 -30.56
N VAL A 67 6.10 59.50 -31.16
CA VAL A 67 7.10 59.19 -32.19
C VAL A 67 6.37 58.63 -33.40
N ASN A 68 6.55 59.25 -34.57
CA ASN A 68 6.05 58.76 -35.86
C ASN A 68 7.23 58.58 -36.83
N ALA A 69 7.66 57.33 -37.04
CA ALA A 69 8.78 56.99 -37.90
C ALA A 69 8.36 56.08 -39.06
N GLY A 70 8.83 56.41 -40.27
CA GLY A 70 8.61 55.63 -41.48
C GLY A 70 9.71 54.63 -41.83
N GLY A 71 10.76 54.53 -41.00
CA GLY A 71 11.97 53.71 -41.19
C GLY A 71 12.54 53.27 -39.84
N ASP A 72 13.71 52.61 -39.85
CA ASP A 72 14.36 52.10 -38.62
C ASP A 72 14.56 53.21 -37.56
N VAL A 73 14.24 52.88 -36.31
CA VAL A 73 14.53 53.69 -35.13
C VAL A 73 15.62 52.98 -34.32
N ASP A 74 16.81 53.59 -34.22
CA ASP A 74 18.00 53.04 -33.56
C ASP A 74 18.55 54.06 -32.56
N LEU A 75 18.18 53.89 -31.28
CA LEU A 75 18.46 54.85 -30.22
C LEU A 75 19.33 54.23 -29.12
N LYS A 76 20.31 55.01 -28.67
CA LYS A 76 21.10 54.71 -27.46
C LYS A 76 20.93 55.81 -26.43
N GLY A 77 20.78 55.42 -25.16
CA GLY A 77 20.49 56.36 -24.07
C GLY A 77 19.10 57.01 -24.21
N ALA A 78 18.10 56.26 -24.67
CA ALA A 78 16.74 56.78 -24.87
C ALA A 78 15.68 55.84 -24.27
N ALA A 79 14.64 56.42 -23.70
CA ALA A 79 13.52 55.71 -23.11
C ALA A 79 12.23 56.55 -23.22
N PHE A 80 11.07 55.95 -22.94
CA PHE A 80 9.77 56.58 -23.20
C PHE A 80 8.78 56.28 -22.08
N THR A 81 8.11 57.30 -21.55
CA THR A 81 7.05 57.10 -20.56
C THR A 81 5.77 57.84 -20.96
N ASN A 82 4.61 57.22 -20.74
CA ASN A 82 3.32 57.77 -21.13
C ASN A 82 3.28 58.23 -22.60
N ALA A 83 3.97 57.51 -23.49
CA ALA A 83 4.20 57.93 -24.87
C ALA A 83 3.51 57.01 -25.88
N THR A 84 3.35 57.48 -27.11
CA THR A 84 2.92 56.66 -28.25
C THR A 84 4.02 56.60 -29.31
N VAL A 85 4.60 55.42 -29.53
CA VAL A 85 5.67 55.19 -30.49
C VAL A 85 5.15 54.36 -31.65
N THR A 86 5.16 54.92 -32.85
CA THR A 86 4.72 54.26 -34.09
C THR A 86 5.87 54.21 -35.08
N VAL A 87 6.23 52.99 -35.50
CA VAL A 87 7.18 52.71 -36.59
C VAL A 87 6.42 51.97 -37.68
N SER A 88 6.15 52.62 -38.81
CA SER A 88 5.31 52.03 -39.87
C SER A 88 6.06 51.01 -40.73
N ASN A 89 7.38 51.16 -40.86
CA ASN A 89 8.27 50.26 -41.60
C ASN A 89 9.67 50.31 -40.96
N GLY A 90 10.31 49.15 -40.77
CA GLY A 90 11.59 49.04 -40.06
C GLY A 90 11.45 48.67 -38.59
N ASN A 91 12.58 48.54 -37.91
CA ASN A 91 12.68 48.06 -36.53
C ASN A 91 12.73 49.21 -35.53
N LEU A 92 12.32 48.94 -34.29
CA LEU A 92 12.61 49.79 -33.14
C LEU A 92 13.70 49.13 -32.30
N THR A 93 14.83 49.80 -32.13
CA THR A 93 15.94 49.36 -31.29
C THR A 93 16.24 50.44 -30.24
N LEU A 94 16.12 50.07 -28.97
CA LEU A 94 16.54 50.86 -27.81
C LEU A 94 17.70 50.13 -27.14
N ASP A 95 18.92 50.58 -27.39
CA ASP A 95 20.16 49.98 -26.91
C ASP A 95 20.81 50.87 -25.83
N ASN A 96 20.36 50.69 -24.59
CA ASN A 96 20.83 51.49 -23.47
C ASN A 96 21.86 50.72 -22.65
N ASN A 97 22.97 51.37 -22.27
CA ASN A 97 23.83 50.83 -21.21
C ASN A 97 23.21 51.07 -19.82
N GLY A 98 22.32 52.07 -19.67
CA GLY A 98 21.53 52.35 -18.47
C GLY A 98 20.14 51.69 -18.47
N PRO A 99 19.23 52.08 -17.56
CA PRO A 99 17.87 51.55 -17.49
C PRO A 99 17.00 52.02 -18.67
N THR A 100 16.00 51.21 -19.04
CA THR A 100 15.07 51.49 -20.15
C THR A 100 13.62 51.49 -19.67
N PRO A 101 13.17 52.55 -18.96
CA PRO A 101 11.77 52.68 -18.55
C PRO A 101 10.87 52.93 -19.75
N LEU A 102 9.84 52.10 -19.89
CA LEU A 102 8.85 52.14 -20.95
C LEU A 102 7.42 52.28 -20.41
N THR A 103 7.28 52.74 -19.16
CA THR A 103 6.02 52.77 -18.39
C THR A 103 4.92 53.59 -19.08
N GLY A 104 3.72 53.03 -19.20
CA GLY A 104 2.55 53.70 -19.79
C GLY A 104 2.68 53.95 -21.29
N THR A 105 3.65 53.33 -21.95
CA THR A 105 3.96 53.58 -23.35
C THR A 105 3.27 52.57 -24.27
N MET A 106 2.69 53.06 -25.36
CA MET A 106 2.17 52.27 -26.46
C MET A 106 3.19 52.24 -27.60
N ILE A 107 3.70 51.07 -27.93
CA ILE A 107 4.67 50.85 -29.00
C ILE A 107 4.00 50.03 -30.10
N THR A 108 4.01 50.53 -31.33
CA THR A 108 3.47 49.84 -32.52
C THR A 108 4.50 49.85 -33.64
N VAL A 109 5.03 48.68 -33.99
CA VAL A 109 5.96 48.46 -35.11
C VAL A 109 5.25 47.61 -36.16
N SER A 110 4.79 48.25 -37.24
CA SER A 110 3.86 47.63 -38.19
C SER A 110 4.52 46.63 -39.14
N ASP A 111 5.80 46.81 -39.48
CA ASP A 111 6.55 45.93 -40.40
C ASP A 111 8.02 45.80 -39.99
N GLY A 112 8.24 45.28 -38.77
CA GLY A 112 9.58 45.09 -38.22
C GLY A 112 9.55 44.51 -36.80
N ALA A 113 10.73 44.44 -36.19
CA ALA A 113 10.96 43.92 -34.84
C ALA A 113 11.10 45.05 -33.80
N VAL A 114 10.94 44.69 -32.52
CA VAL A 114 11.22 45.54 -31.37
C VAL A 114 12.37 44.92 -30.57
N ASN A 115 13.46 45.64 -30.37
CA ASN A 115 14.62 45.22 -29.59
C ASN A 115 14.87 46.24 -28.48
N VAL A 116 14.78 45.80 -27.23
CA VAL A 116 15.02 46.64 -26.05
C VAL A 116 16.14 46.01 -25.24
N HIS A 117 17.21 46.74 -25.04
CA HIS A 117 18.38 46.34 -24.28
C HIS A 117 18.66 47.33 -23.14
N SER A 118 19.04 46.80 -21.99
CA SER A 118 19.54 47.54 -20.83
C SER A 118 20.80 46.85 -20.29
N GLY A 119 21.95 47.50 -20.40
CA GLY A 119 23.23 46.98 -19.91
C GLY A 119 23.35 46.96 -18.38
N ALA A 120 22.81 48.00 -17.73
CA ALA A 120 22.79 48.19 -16.29
C ALA A 120 21.49 48.91 -15.89
N GLY A 121 20.63 48.22 -15.14
CA GLY A 121 19.31 48.71 -14.77
C GLY A 121 18.17 47.92 -15.39
N ASN A 122 16.94 48.37 -15.14
CA ASN A 122 15.75 47.59 -15.44
C ASN A 122 15.11 48.00 -16.78
N ILE A 123 14.44 47.05 -17.43
CA ILE A 123 13.41 47.32 -18.44
C ILE A 123 12.05 47.30 -17.72
N ASN A 124 11.31 48.40 -17.78
CA ASN A 124 10.01 48.51 -17.10
C ASN A 124 8.89 48.83 -18.09
N LEU A 125 8.02 47.84 -18.35
CA LEU A 125 6.85 47.90 -19.24
C LEU A 125 5.53 47.92 -18.44
N SER A 126 5.54 48.57 -17.27
CA SER A 126 4.32 48.73 -16.46
C SER A 126 3.29 49.61 -17.17
N ASN A 127 2.06 49.12 -17.28
CA ASN A 127 0.93 49.67 -18.03
C ASN A 127 1.24 49.96 -19.51
N SER A 128 2.16 49.19 -20.10
CA SER A 128 2.63 49.39 -21.48
C SER A 128 2.04 48.34 -22.42
N ASN A 129 1.93 48.70 -23.70
CA ASN A 129 1.54 47.79 -24.78
C ASN A 129 2.60 47.83 -25.88
N VAL A 130 3.01 46.66 -26.38
CA VAL A 130 4.01 46.55 -27.45
C VAL A 130 3.46 45.62 -28.51
N SER A 131 3.37 46.11 -29.76
CA SER A 131 2.96 45.32 -30.91
C SER A 131 4.04 45.39 -31.98
N ALA A 132 4.45 44.24 -32.51
CA ALA A 132 5.39 44.12 -33.61
C ALA A 132 4.92 43.06 -34.62
N LYS A 133 5.26 43.24 -35.90
CA LYS A 133 5.09 42.14 -36.88
C LYS A 133 6.16 41.06 -36.70
N GLY A 134 7.42 41.48 -36.52
CA GLY A 134 8.57 40.60 -36.30
C GLY A 134 8.80 40.30 -34.82
N ASP A 135 10.03 39.87 -34.50
CA ASP A 135 10.41 39.49 -33.13
C ASP A 135 10.29 40.66 -32.14
N ILE A 136 10.00 40.33 -30.88
CA ILE A 136 10.12 41.24 -29.74
C ILE A 136 11.19 40.66 -28.80
N THR A 137 12.30 41.38 -28.65
CA THR A 137 13.43 40.98 -27.80
C THR A 137 13.63 41.98 -26.68
N LEU A 138 13.62 41.49 -25.44
CA LEU A 138 13.91 42.27 -24.22
C LEU A 138 15.14 41.66 -23.54
N LYS A 139 16.19 42.45 -23.31
CA LYS A 139 17.42 41.97 -22.68
C LYS A 139 17.92 42.92 -21.59
N ALA A 140 18.01 42.43 -20.37
CA ALA A 140 18.62 43.14 -19.25
C ALA A 140 19.87 42.38 -18.78
N ASP A 141 21.05 42.92 -19.07
CA ASP A 141 22.33 42.27 -18.75
C ASP A 141 22.65 42.33 -17.26
N ASN A 142 22.29 43.43 -16.58
CA ASN A 142 22.48 43.61 -15.15
C ASN A 142 21.28 44.33 -14.52
N GLY A 143 20.10 43.73 -14.65
CA GLY A 143 18.87 44.22 -14.05
C GLY A 143 17.67 43.35 -14.34
N SER A 144 16.51 43.81 -13.88
CA SER A 144 15.25 43.07 -14.00
C SER A 144 14.44 43.53 -15.21
N ILE A 145 13.57 42.65 -15.70
CA ILE A 145 12.50 43.03 -16.62
C ILE A 145 11.16 42.89 -15.87
N SER A 146 10.34 43.94 -15.90
CA SER A 146 9.00 43.93 -15.32
C SER A 146 7.97 44.34 -16.38
N ILE A 147 6.98 43.50 -16.59
CA ILE A 147 5.82 43.75 -17.45
C ILE A 147 4.60 43.64 -16.56
N SER A 148 3.86 44.73 -16.40
CA SER A 148 2.68 44.71 -15.54
C SER A 148 1.50 45.47 -16.12
N GLY A 149 0.30 44.89 -16.03
CA GLY A 149 -0.95 45.59 -16.30
C GLY A 149 -1.47 46.33 -15.07
N THR A 150 -2.62 46.98 -15.22
CA THR A 150 -3.28 47.70 -14.12
C THR A 150 -3.91 46.73 -13.12
N ASN A 151 -4.53 45.66 -13.60
CA ASN A 151 -5.15 44.58 -12.82
C ASN A 151 -5.47 43.39 -13.74
N ALA A 152 -5.97 42.28 -13.18
CA ALA A 152 -6.20 41.03 -13.92
C ALA A 152 -7.11 41.15 -15.15
N THR A 153 -7.97 42.17 -15.20
CA THR A 153 -8.87 42.44 -16.35
C THR A 153 -8.29 43.43 -17.37
N VAL A 154 -7.30 44.24 -16.96
CA VAL A 154 -6.62 45.24 -17.79
C VAL A 154 -5.14 44.90 -17.83
N LYS A 155 -4.81 43.91 -18.66
CA LYS A 155 -3.44 43.37 -18.78
C LYS A 155 -2.56 44.25 -19.66
N ALA A 156 -1.27 44.34 -19.35
CA ALA A 156 -0.28 44.79 -20.31
C ALA A 156 -0.17 43.78 -21.45
N ASN A 157 -0.13 44.23 -22.70
CA ASN A 157 -0.18 43.35 -23.87
C ASN A 157 1.07 43.49 -24.75
N ILE A 158 1.79 42.38 -24.91
CA ILE A 158 2.95 42.27 -25.80
C ILE A 158 2.59 41.27 -26.90
N THR A 159 2.53 41.72 -28.15
CA THR A 159 2.09 40.91 -29.29
C THR A 159 3.10 40.94 -30.42
N SER A 160 3.53 39.75 -30.85
CA SER A 160 4.28 39.54 -32.09
C SER A 160 3.41 38.76 -33.08
N ALA A 161 3.13 39.33 -34.25
CA ALA A 161 2.23 38.73 -35.23
C ALA A 161 2.86 37.56 -36.00
N GLN A 162 4.15 37.65 -36.33
CA GLN A 162 4.86 36.64 -37.13
C GLN A 162 6.16 36.15 -36.49
N GLY A 163 6.65 36.83 -35.45
CA GLY A 163 7.90 36.52 -34.78
C GLY A 163 7.72 35.90 -33.40
N ASN A 164 8.83 35.79 -32.70
CA ASN A 164 8.95 35.31 -31.33
C ASN A 164 8.88 36.46 -30.33
N ILE A 165 8.59 36.13 -29.08
CA ILE A 165 8.79 37.02 -27.94
C ILE A 165 9.89 36.40 -27.07
N SER A 166 11.02 37.08 -26.93
CA SER A 166 12.16 36.60 -26.15
C SER A 166 12.53 37.63 -25.08
N ALA A 167 12.64 37.17 -23.84
CA ALA A 167 13.06 38.00 -22.72
C ALA A 167 14.16 37.32 -21.90
N GLU A 168 15.26 38.02 -21.67
CA GLU A 168 16.40 37.55 -20.88
C GLU A 168 16.78 38.61 -19.84
N ALA A 169 16.75 38.23 -18.57
CA ALA A 169 17.08 39.11 -17.45
C ALA A 169 18.06 38.43 -16.49
N TRP A 170 19.21 39.06 -16.27
CA TRP A 170 20.13 38.75 -15.18
C TRP A 170 20.17 39.90 -14.20
N ASN A 171 19.68 39.70 -12.98
CA ASN A 171 19.84 40.68 -11.90
C ASN A 171 20.89 40.19 -10.90
N PRO A 172 22.09 40.82 -10.83
CA PRO A 172 23.18 40.39 -9.95
C PRO A 172 22.96 40.69 -8.46
N SER A 173 21.89 41.39 -8.09
CA SER A 173 21.60 41.71 -6.69
C SER A 173 21.30 40.45 -5.87
N THR A 174 21.84 40.40 -4.66
CA THR A 174 21.57 39.33 -3.68
C THR A 174 20.39 39.66 -2.76
N GLY A 175 19.75 40.81 -2.95
CA GLY A 175 18.60 41.24 -2.17
C GLY A 175 17.28 40.64 -2.63
N ASN A 176 16.19 41.28 -2.20
CA ASN A 176 14.82 40.95 -2.59
C ASN A 176 14.53 41.44 -4.02
N VAL A 177 14.95 40.66 -5.02
CA VAL A 177 14.79 41.01 -6.43
C VAL A 177 14.30 39.82 -7.26
N THR A 178 13.39 40.10 -8.20
CA THR A 178 12.95 39.13 -9.19
C THR A 178 13.70 39.38 -10.51
N GLY A 179 14.19 38.33 -11.17
CA GLY A 179 14.84 38.47 -12.48
C GLY A 179 13.87 39.00 -13.55
N PHE A 180 12.79 38.26 -13.78
CA PHE A 180 11.75 38.58 -14.75
C PHE A 180 10.36 38.45 -14.12
N SER A 181 9.56 39.51 -14.17
CA SER A 181 8.23 39.55 -13.55
C SER A 181 7.13 39.88 -14.57
N LEU A 182 6.14 39.00 -14.65
CA LEU A 182 4.86 39.22 -15.34
C LEU A 182 3.74 39.30 -14.30
N ASN A 183 3.02 40.42 -14.30
CA ASN A 183 1.91 40.63 -13.39
C ASN A 183 0.73 41.27 -14.13
N ASN A 184 -0.41 40.60 -14.25
CA ASN A 184 -1.52 41.04 -15.08
C ASN A 184 -1.05 41.32 -16.52
N ALA A 185 -0.47 40.32 -17.17
CA ALA A 185 0.22 40.51 -18.44
C ALA A 185 -0.17 39.44 -19.46
N ARG A 186 -0.16 39.82 -20.75
CA ARG A 186 -0.38 38.95 -21.89
C ARG A 186 0.82 39.00 -22.83
N LEU A 187 1.37 37.84 -23.14
CA LEU A 187 2.34 37.67 -24.24
C LEU A 187 1.68 36.81 -25.32
N ASN A 188 1.60 37.34 -26.54
CA ASN A 188 0.96 36.68 -27.67
C ASN A 188 1.92 36.63 -28.88
N ALA A 189 2.55 35.49 -29.12
CA ALA A 189 3.36 35.22 -30.30
C ALA A 189 2.53 34.38 -31.29
N GLU A 190 1.77 35.02 -32.16
CA GLU A 190 0.68 34.37 -32.93
C GLU A 190 1.19 33.22 -33.82
N GLN A 191 2.35 33.41 -34.44
CA GLN A 191 3.00 32.42 -35.31
C GLN A 191 4.36 31.92 -34.78
N GLY A 192 4.82 32.45 -33.64
CA GLY A 192 6.15 32.18 -33.10
C GLY A 192 6.13 31.45 -31.76
N SER A 193 7.26 31.56 -31.06
CA SER A 193 7.49 31.02 -29.72
C SER A 193 7.69 32.13 -28.69
N ILE A 194 7.55 31.77 -27.42
CA ILE A 194 7.83 32.64 -26.27
C ILE A 194 9.01 32.02 -25.49
N ASN A 195 10.08 32.80 -25.27
CA ASN A 195 11.24 32.40 -24.46
C ASN A 195 11.44 33.39 -23.31
N ILE A 196 11.43 32.91 -22.07
CA ILE A 196 11.61 33.72 -20.86
C ILE A 196 12.76 33.13 -20.05
N ASN A 197 13.80 33.91 -19.81
CA ASN A 197 14.91 33.59 -18.92
C ASN A 197 15.03 34.69 -17.86
N GLY A 198 14.84 34.33 -16.59
CA GLY A 198 15.03 35.21 -15.46
C GLY A 198 15.96 34.56 -14.44
N SER A 199 17.07 35.22 -14.14
CA SER A 199 18.11 34.69 -13.26
C SER A 199 18.59 35.74 -12.25
N THR A 200 18.77 35.33 -11.00
CA THR A 200 19.29 36.22 -9.94
C THR A 200 19.94 35.43 -8.81
N PRO A 201 20.98 35.92 -8.11
CA PRO A 201 21.42 35.35 -6.85
C PRO A 201 20.57 35.84 -5.66
N GLY A 202 19.50 36.61 -5.91
CA GLY A 202 18.59 37.19 -4.92
C GLY A 202 17.68 36.18 -4.22
N THR A 203 16.93 36.71 -3.26
CA THR A 203 16.04 35.97 -2.33
C THR A 203 14.59 35.83 -2.82
N TRP A 204 14.24 36.43 -3.96
CA TRP A 204 12.96 36.22 -4.67
C TRP A 204 13.19 35.34 -5.91
N SER A 205 12.26 35.31 -6.87
CA SER A 205 12.29 34.35 -7.97
C SER A 205 13.16 34.80 -9.15
N GLY A 206 13.61 33.82 -9.93
CA GLY A 206 14.15 34.09 -11.26
C GLY A 206 13.04 34.59 -12.18
N VAL A 207 11.90 33.87 -12.19
CA VAL A 207 10.70 34.21 -12.95
C VAL A 207 9.45 34.20 -12.07
N ARG A 208 8.61 35.22 -12.20
CA ARG A 208 7.31 35.32 -11.50
C ARG A 208 6.16 35.50 -12.48
N PHE A 209 5.10 34.72 -12.27
CA PHE A 209 3.81 34.84 -12.91
C PHE A 209 2.72 35.21 -11.89
N THR A 210 1.91 36.20 -12.24
CA THR A 210 0.68 36.54 -11.52
C THR A 210 -0.38 37.00 -12.51
N ASP A 211 -1.46 36.25 -12.66
CA ASP A 211 -2.59 36.55 -13.56
C ASP A 211 -2.18 36.72 -15.03
N VAL A 212 -1.42 35.76 -15.58
CA VAL A 212 -0.81 35.87 -16.92
C VAL A 212 -1.50 35.05 -18.00
N ASP A 213 -1.45 35.54 -19.25
CA ASP A 213 -1.83 34.77 -20.44
C ASP A 213 -0.64 34.68 -21.40
N LEU A 214 -0.04 33.51 -21.54
CA LEU A 214 1.00 33.23 -22.53
C LEU A 214 0.42 32.39 -23.66
N LYS A 215 0.45 32.93 -24.88
CA LYS A 215 -0.04 32.25 -26.07
C LYS A 215 1.00 32.28 -27.18
N ALA A 216 1.52 31.12 -27.53
CA ALA A 216 2.34 30.91 -28.73
C ALA A 216 1.49 30.22 -29.81
N ASN A 217 2.09 29.96 -30.97
CA ASN A 217 1.43 29.18 -32.01
C ASN A 217 1.12 27.75 -31.48
N GLY A 218 -0.15 27.33 -31.56
CA GLY A 218 -0.60 26.04 -31.02
C GLY A 218 -0.18 24.79 -31.81
N VAL A 219 0.46 24.96 -32.97
CA VAL A 219 0.88 23.87 -33.85
C VAL A 219 2.41 23.72 -33.85
N THR A 220 3.13 24.82 -34.03
CA THR A 220 4.60 24.85 -34.18
C THR A 220 5.30 25.66 -33.09
N GLY A 221 4.57 26.46 -32.32
CA GLY A 221 5.12 27.35 -31.31
C GLY A 221 5.46 26.63 -30.01
N SER A 222 6.42 27.19 -29.28
CA SER A 222 6.79 26.72 -27.94
C SER A 222 6.77 27.84 -26.91
N ILE A 223 6.52 27.50 -25.65
CA ILE A 223 6.76 28.37 -24.51
C ILE A 223 7.89 27.75 -23.69
N LYS A 224 9.00 28.47 -23.53
CA LYS A 224 10.16 28.06 -22.71
C LYS A 224 10.39 29.06 -21.61
N VAL A 225 10.45 28.57 -20.38
CA VAL A 225 10.68 29.37 -19.18
C VAL A 225 11.86 28.78 -18.41
N TYR A 226 12.85 29.61 -18.08
CA TYR A 226 13.94 29.28 -17.17
C TYR A 226 14.00 30.30 -16.04
N GLY A 227 13.86 29.83 -14.80
CA GLY A 227 14.01 30.62 -13.59
C GLY A 227 15.15 30.11 -12.73
N GLU A 228 16.11 30.98 -12.42
CA GLU A 228 17.18 30.70 -11.46
C GLU A 228 17.19 31.72 -10.32
N SER A 229 17.24 31.21 -9.08
CA SER A 229 17.26 32.06 -7.88
C SER A 229 17.98 31.42 -6.70
N LYS A 230 18.09 32.17 -5.61
CA LYS A 230 18.35 31.64 -4.26
C LYS A 230 17.15 31.91 -3.34
N GLY A 231 15.94 31.99 -3.89
CA GLY A 231 14.71 32.23 -3.14
C GLY A 231 14.40 31.13 -2.12
N GLY A 232 13.74 31.50 -1.02
CA GLY A 232 13.29 30.55 0.00
C GLY A 232 11.87 30.04 -0.27
N GLN A 233 11.39 29.13 0.58
CA GLN A 233 9.97 28.79 0.70
C GLN A 233 9.30 29.45 1.93
N ASP A 234 9.98 30.29 2.70
CA ASP A 234 9.39 30.98 3.88
C ASP A 234 9.29 32.49 3.71
N THR A 235 9.63 32.98 2.53
CA THR A 235 9.47 34.37 2.16
C THR A 235 7.99 34.62 1.92
N TYR A 236 7.36 35.41 2.79
CA TYR A 236 5.94 35.76 2.70
C TYR A 236 5.56 36.47 1.38
N ASP A 237 6.54 37.02 0.66
CA ASP A 237 6.30 37.85 -0.53
C ASP A 237 6.41 37.09 -1.86
N GLU A 238 7.37 36.17 -2.01
CA GLU A 238 7.69 35.49 -3.27
C GLU A 238 8.55 34.25 -3.02
N MET A 239 8.29 33.14 -3.72
CA MET A 239 8.82 31.81 -3.35
C MET A 239 9.36 31.03 -4.54
N GLY A 240 10.45 30.32 -4.32
CA GLY A 240 11.09 29.48 -5.34
C GLY A 240 11.64 30.23 -6.55
N SER A 241 12.26 29.52 -7.49
CA SER A 241 12.91 30.14 -8.66
C SER A 241 11.95 30.43 -9.81
N VAL A 242 10.89 29.63 -9.96
CA VAL A 242 9.71 29.98 -10.76
C VAL A 242 8.50 30.01 -9.84
N TYR A 243 7.80 31.14 -9.79
CA TYR A 243 6.67 31.38 -8.91
C TYR A 243 5.38 31.57 -9.70
N PHE A 244 4.33 30.82 -9.33
CA PHE A 244 2.99 30.89 -9.90
C PHE A 244 1.98 31.33 -8.84
N SER A 245 1.14 32.33 -9.15
CA SER A 245 0.05 32.79 -8.30
C SER A 245 -1.10 33.37 -9.12
N GLY A 246 -2.33 33.28 -8.63
CA GLY A 246 -3.51 33.77 -9.37
C GLY A 246 -3.93 32.80 -10.48
N VAL A 247 -4.44 33.36 -11.59
CA VAL A 247 -4.94 32.58 -12.73
C VAL A 247 -4.01 32.73 -13.93
N ASP A 248 -3.23 31.69 -14.21
CA ASP A 248 -2.23 31.71 -15.27
C ASP A 248 -2.59 30.72 -16.40
N THR A 249 -2.40 31.12 -17.65
CA THR A 249 -2.65 30.27 -18.83
C THR A 249 -1.46 30.22 -19.77
N PHE A 250 -1.08 29.01 -20.19
CA PHE A 250 0.00 28.71 -21.11
C PHE A 250 -0.58 27.90 -22.28
N GLY A 251 -0.54 28.44 -23.50
CA GLY A 251 -1.02 27.76 -24.71
C GLY A 251 0.04 27.72 -25.80
N ALA A 252 0.48 26.52 -26.18
CA ALA A 252 1.47 26.28 -27.24
C ALA A 252 1.42 24.82 -27.72
N SER A 253 2.20 24.46 -28.74
CA SER A 253 2.41 23.04 -29.08
C SER A 253 3.25 22.33 -28.01
N ASN A 254 4.29 23.02 -27.50
CA ASN A 254 5.16 22.52 -26.44
C ASN A 254 5.41 23.59 -25.37
N ILE A 255 5.31 23.22 -24.10
CA ILE A 255 5.50 24.08 -22.94
C ILE A 255 6.59 23.44 -22.07
N SER A 256 7.64 24.21 -21.76
CA SER A 256 8.73 23.76 -20.90
C SER A 256 9.04 24.83 -19.86
N VAL A 257 8.89 24.48 -18.59
CA VAL A 257 9.18 25.36 -17.45
C VAL A 257 10.24 24.71 -16.60
N LYS A 258 11.37 25.40 -16.43
CA LYS A 258 12.49 24.92 -15.63
C LYS A 258 12.81 25.88 -14.50
N GLY A 259 12.79 25.37 -13.27
CA GLY A 259 13.17 26.11 -12.07
C GLY A 259 14.39 25.48 -11.39
N PHE A 260 15.47 26.26 -11.26
CA PHE A 260 16.68 25.86 -10.54
C PHE A 260 16.94 26.79 -9.37
N ASN A 261 17.09 26.24 -8.17
CA ASN A 261 17.41 27.01 -6.98
C ASN A 261 18.82 26.69 -6.47
N GLY A 262 19.71 27.68 -6.55
CA GLY A 262 21.11 27.58 -6.14
C GLY A 262 21.35 27.87 -4.65
N ARG A 263 20.31 27.96 -3.82
CA ARG A 263 20.45 28.10 -2.36
C ARG A 263 20.91 26.76 -1.78
N ASN A 264 22.07 26.77 -1.13
CA ASN A 264 22.61 25.62 -0.39
C ASN A 264 21.92 25.49 0.98
N GLY A 265 20.63 25.19 1.00
CA GLY A 265 19.86 25.01 2.24
C GLY A 265 18.51 24.34 2.01
N TYR A 266 18.00 23.67 3.05
CA TYR A 266 16.75 22.90 3.00
C TYR A 266 15.50 23.76 2.71
N ASN A 267 15.57 25.07 3.02
CA ASN A 267 14.53 26.05 2.74
C ASN A 267 14.73 26.69 1.35
N SER A 268 14.81 25.86 0.31
CA SER A 268 14.98 26.26 -1.10
C SER A 268 13.89 25.60 -1.93
N ALA A 269 13.41 26.26 -2.99
CA ALA A 269 12.39 25.73 -3.89
C ALA A 269 12.75 26.02 -5.36
N GLY A 270 12.78 24.99 -6.21
CA GLY A 270 12.99 25.16 -7.65
C GLY A 270 11.78 25.83 -8.31
N MET A 271 10.58 25.32 -8.03
CA MET A 271 9.31 25.90 -8.48
C MET A 271 8.29 25.91 -7.35
N ALA A 272 7.44 26.95 -7.32
CA ALA A 272 6.41 27.12 -6.30
C ALA A 272 5.06 27.51 -6.92
N PHE A 273 4.00 26.80 -6.55
CA PHE A 273 2.61 27.17 -6.82
C PHE A 273 1.97 27.67 -5.53
N TYR A 274 1.47 28.91 -5.54
CA TYR A 274 1.10 29.62 -4.33
C TYR A 274 -0.36 30.07 -4.26
N ASN A 275 -1.05 29.59 -3.22
CA ASN A 275 -2.31 30.14 -2.69
C ASN A 275 -3.46 30.17 -3.71
N SER A 276 -4.14 29.03 -3.91
CA SER A 276 -5.28 28.89 -4.84
C SER A 276 -4.91 29.24 -6.29
N SER A 277 -3.64 28.99 -6.67
CA SER A 277 -3.20 29.12 -8.06
C SER A 277 -4.02 28.20 -8.96
N ASN A 278 -4.52 28.76 -10.06
CA ASN A 278 -5.18 28.03 -11.14
C ASN A 278 -4.31 28.16 -12.37
N VAL A 279 -3.59 27.10 -12.74
CA VAL A 279 -2.65 27.15 -13.88
C VAL A 279 -3.12 26.21 -14.96
N SER A 280 -3.40 26.76 -16.14
CA SER A 280 -3.82 25.99 -17.32
C SER A 280 -2.69 25.83 -18.31
N PHE A 281 -2.39 24.59 -18.66
CA PHE A 281 -1.46 24.21 -19.70
C PHE A 281 -2.21 23.56 -20.87
N VAL A 282 -2.13 24.17 -22.04
CA VAL A 282 -2.75 23.71 -23.29
C VAL A 282 -1.64 23.38 -24.28
N GLY A 283 -1.31 22.10 -24.41
CA GLY A 283 -0.19 21.55 -25.18
C GLY A 283 0.66 20.53 -24.41
N ASN A 284 1.67 19.95 -25.07
CA ASN A 284 2.61 19.05 -24.40
C ASN A 284 3.41 19.82 -23.35
N THR A 285 3.38 19.38 -22.09
CA THR A 285 3.88 20.20 -20.97
C THR A 285 4.95 19.47 -20.18
N ASN A 286 6.09 20.12 -19.94
CA ASN A 286 7.14 19.61 -19.07
C ASN A 286 7.52 20.64 -18.00
N LEU A 287 7.32 20.28 -16.74
CA LEU A 287 7.73 21.07 -15.57
C LEU A 287 8.95 20.38 -14.93
N ASP A 288 10.12 21.04 -14.91
CA ASP A 288 11.39 20.49 -14.38
C ASP A 288 11.94 21.36 -13.23
N ALA A 289 11.92 20.83 -12.01
CA ALA A 289 12.21 21.57 -10.79
C ALA A 289 13.40 20.98 -10.04
N SER A 290 14.36 21.81 -9.61
CA SER A 290 15.46 21.32 -8.78
C SER A 290 15.96 22.34 -7.77
N ALA A 291 16.24 21.86 -6.56
CA ALA A 291 16.83 22.66 -5.49
C ALA A 291 17.58 21.77 -4.50
N PHE A 292 18.34 22.39 -3.61
CA PHE A 292 19.02 21.67 -2.52
C PHE A 292 18.02 20.99 -1.56
N GLY A 293 16.85 21.60 -1.33
CA GLY A 293 15.82 21.13 -0.39
C GLY A 293 14.52 20.66 -1.04
N LEU A 294 13.82 21.55 -1.78
CA LEU A 294 12.56 21.23 -2.45
C LEU A 294 12.67 21.45 -3.96
N GLY A 295 12.46 20.40 -4.76
CA GLY A 295 12.37 20.59 -6.20
C GLY A 295 11.16 21.47 -6.54
N LEU A 296 9.97 20.98 -6.19
CA LEU A 296 8.69 21.63 -6.45
C LEU A 296 7.85 21.68 -5.18
N VAL A 297 7.22 22.83 -4.91
CA VAL A 297 6.36 23.03 -3.74
C VAL A 297 4.97 23.55 -4.11
N PHE A 298 3.95 23.03 -3.42
CA PHE A 298 2.58 23.54 -3.46
C PHE A 298 2.20 24.16 -2.11
N TRP A 299 1.50 25.29 -2.16
CA TRP A 299 0.97 25.99 -0.99
C TRP A 299 -0.54 26.12 -1.10
N ASN A 300 -1.23 25.64 -0.05
CA ASN A 300 -2.68 25.55 -0.01
C ASN A 300 -3.24 24.65 -1.14
N THR A 301 -4.52 24.80 -1.47
CA THR A 301 -5.11 24.12 -2.61
C THR A 301 -4.58 24.73 -3.91
N VAL A 302 -4.21 23.88 -4.87
CA VAL A 302 -3.70 24.27 -6.19
C VAL A 302 -4.44 23.44 -7.23
N ASP A 303 -4.87 24.09 -8.30
CA ASP A 303 -5.52 23.45 -9.45
C ASP A 303 -4.63 23.60 -10.68
N LEU A 304 -4.23 22.46 -11.23
CA LEU A 304 -3.48 22.39 -12.48
C LEU A 304 -4.35 21.74 -13.54
N TYR A 305 -4.51 22.40 -14.68
CA TYR A 305 -5.28 21.92 -15.81
C TYR A 305 -4.33 21.55 -16.94
N PHE A 306 -4.45 20.33 -17.45
CA PHE A 306 -3.67 19.84 -18.60
C PHE A 306 -4.62 19.41 -19.71
N SER A 307 -4.38 19.92 -20.91
CA SER A 307 -5.17 19.58 -22.10
C SER A 307 -4.33 19.58 -23.36
N GLY A 308 -4.69 18.72 -24.32
CA GLY A 308 -4.14 18.78 -25.69
C GLY A 308 -2.73 18.22 -25.90
N GLY A 309 -2.13 17.53 -24.93
CA GLY A 309 -0.82 16.87 -25.08
C GLY A 309 -0.35 16.11 -23.84
N ASP A 310 0.58 15.15 -24.01
CA ASP A 310 1.20 14.41 -22.91
C ASP A 310 2.00 15.37 -22.02
N SER A 311 1.96 15.14 -20.71
CA SER A 311 2.51 16.07 -19.72
C SER A 311 3.39 15.38 -18.69
N SER A 312 4.37 16.12 -18.16
CA SER A 312 5.27 15.64 -17.12
C SER A 312 5.60 16.70 -16.07
N ILE A 313 5.68 16.25 -14.82
CA ILE A 313 6.17 17.00 -13.67
C ILE A 313 7.36 16.25 -13.10
N SER A 314 8.56 16.80 -13.24
CA SER A 314 9.80 16.23 -12.71
C SER A 314 10.36 17.17 -11.66
N ALA A 315 10.66 16.63 -10.47
CA ALA A 315 11.32 17.40 -9.43
C ALA A 315 12.40 16.57 -8.73
N LYS A 316 13.49 17.23 -8.33
CA LYS A 316 14.59 16.58 -7.61
C LYS A 316 15.21 17.43 -6.52
N THR A 317 15.69 16.77 -5.47
CA THR A 317 16.67 17.36 -4.56
C THR A 317 18.07 17.25 -5.18
N THR A 318 18.94 18.22 -4.93
CA THR A 318 20.31 18.24 -5.49
C THR A 318 21.41 18.19 -4.43
N GLY A 319 21.06 18.45 -3.17
CA GLY A 319 21.99 18.39 -2.05
C GLY A 319 21.74 17.19 -1.16
N VAL A 320 22.63 17.03 -0.17
CA VAL A 320 22.41 16.16 1.01
C VAL A 320 21.20 16.60 1.86
N GLY A 321 20.55 17.69 1.47
CA GLY A 321 19.63 18.47 2.29
C GLY A 321 18.45 17.67 2.82
N GLY A 322 18.00 18.11 3.99
CA GLY A 322 16.75 17.75 4.63
C GLY A 322 16.68 18.46 5.98
N SER A 323 15.65 18.15 6.77
CA SER A 323 15.53 18.61 8.15
C SER A 323 14.92 17.46 8.97
N ASP A 324 15.28 17.35 10.24
CA ASP A 324 14.55 16.48 11.18
C ASP A 324 13.06 16.89 11.25
N ALA A 325 12.77 18.14 10.89
CA ALA A 325 11.42 18.63 10.64
C ALA A 325 10.93 18.24 9.23
N TYR A 326 10.37 17.02 9.12
CA TYR A 326 9.78 16.45 7.88
C TYR A 326 8.83 17.39 7.11
N PHE A 327 8.22 18.39 7.77
CA PHE A 327 7.19 19.27 7.20
C PHE A 327 7.65 20.28 6.14
N ARG A 328 8.90 20.23 5.67
CA ARG A 328 9.50 21.28 4.81
C ARG A 328 10.40 20.76 3.69
N THR A 329 10.45 19.46 3.44
CA THR A 329 11.43 18.86 2.53
C THR A 329 10.82 17.72 1.71
N GLY A 330 11.23 17.59 0.46
CA GLY A 330 10.77 16.58 -0.49
C GLY A 330 11.08 17.00 -1.92
N ALA A 331 11.25 16.05 -2.85
CA ALA A 331 11.45 16.45 -4.25
C ALA A 331 10.20 17.16 -4.80
N ILE A 332 9.01 16.61 -4.51
CA ILE A 332 7.72 17.28 -4.63
C ILE A 332 7.07 17.29 -3.24
N ALA A 333 6.70 18.45 -2.72
CA ALA A 333 6.07 18.51 -1.40
C ALA A 333 4.97 19.57 -1.22
N GLY A 334 4.07 19.32 -0.26
CA GLY A 334 3.11 20.31 0.24
C GLY A 334 3.67 21.06 1.45
N SER A 335 3.90 22.38 1.35
CA SER A 335 4.49 23.18 2.42
C SER A 335 3.54 24.22 3.01
N GLY A 336 3.77 24.56 4.28
CA GLY A 336 3.07 25.64 4.99
C GLY A 336 1.54 25.50 5.10
N LEU A 337 1.04 24.27 5.15
CA LEU A 337 -0.38 23.96 5.05
C LEU A 337 -1.14 24.36 6.34
N LEU A 338 -1.68 25.58 6.34
CA LEU A 338 -2.49 26.15 7.44
C LEU A 338 -3.97 25.70 7.40
N GLY A 339 -4.36 24.84 6.46
CA GLY A 339 -5.69 24.22 6.31
C GLY A 339 -5.60 22.82 5.66
N SER A 340 -6.75 22.16 5.42
CA SER A 340 -6.79 20.97 4.55
C SER A 340 -6.62 21.40 3.10
N THR A 341 -5.68 20.80 2.38
CA THR A 341 -5.21 21.30 1.09
C THR A 341 -5.10 20.17 0.09
N ARG A 342 -5.41 20.46 -1.17
CA ARG A 342 -5.40 19.47 -2.25
C ARG A 342 -4.59 19.98 -3.42
N LEU A 343 -3.78 19.09 -4.00
CA LEU A 343 -3.36 19.25 -5.38
C LEU A 343 -4.44 18.62 -6.25
N ASN A 344 -5.14 19.43 -7.04
CA ASN A 344 -6.15 18.96 -7.99
C ASN A 344 -5.53 18.95 -9.38
N LEU A 345 -5.50 17.78 -10.00
CA LEU A 345 -5.01 17.59 -11.37
C LEU A 345 -6.19 17.31 -12.29
N HIS A 346 -6.51 18.27 -13.15
CA HIS A 346 -7.59 18.19 -14.13
C HIS A 346 -7.02 17.81 -15.49
N LEU A 347 -7.43 16.67 -16.02
CA LEU A 347 -6.92 16.11 -17.27
C LEU A 347 -8.01 16.07 -18.34
N ASP A 348 -7.69 16.53 -19.55
CA ASP A 348 -8.53 16.32 -20.75
C ASP A 348 -7.72 15.56 -21.80
N LYS A 349 -7.83 14.22 -21.75
CA LYS A 349 -7.15 13.26 -22.64
C LYS A 349 -5.64 13.41 -22.61
N VAL A 350 -5.07 13.42 -21.41
CA VAL A 350 -3.63 13.63 -21.16
C VAL A 350 -3.04 12.45 -20.39
N ASN A 351 -1.90 11.93 -20.84
CA ASN A 351 -1.07 11.09 -19.98
C ASN A 351 -0.13 11.98 -19.16
N LEU A 352 -0.23 11.91 -17.84
CA LEU A 352 0.56 12.72 -16.91
C LEU A 352 1.58 11.86 -16.15
N ASN A 353 2.86 12.15 -16.35
CA ASN A 353 3.96 11.50 -15.63
C ASN A 353 4.53 12.42 -14.54
N ILE A 354 4.46 12.00 -13.28
CA ILE A 354 5.00 12.73 -12.13
C ILE A 354 6.21 11.96 -11.59
N SER A 355 7.38 12.58 -11.56
CA SER A 355 8.63 11.98 -11.09
C SER A 355 9.26 12.84 -10.00
N ALA A 356 9.53 12.25 -8.85
CA ALA A 356 10.03 12.93 -7.66
C ALA A 356 11.23 12.18 -7.08
N ASP A 357 12.44 12.72 -7.28
CA ASP A 357 13.70 12.09 -6.87
C ASP A 357 14.37 12.84 -5.71
N SER A 358 14.34 12.22 -4.53
CA SER A 358 15.01 12.71 -3.32
C SER A 358 16.24 11.88 -2.92
N SER A 359 16.68 10.95 -3.77
CA SER A 359 17.76 9.99 -3.44
C SER A 359 19.15 10.63 -3.25
N SER A 360 19.30 11.93 -3.55
CA SER A 360 20.51 12.69 -3.19
C SER A 360 20.57 13.08 -1.71
N SER A 361 19.45 13.04 -1.00
CA SER A 361 19.37 13.42 0.41
C SER A 361 19.92 12.31 1.29
N THR A 362 20.80 12.67 2.21
CA THR A 362 21.42 11.76 3.19
C THR A 362 21.21 12.26 4.62
N PHE A 363 20.33 13.25 4.82
CA PHE A 363 20.09 13.87 6.11
C PHE A 363 18.62 14.32 6.20
N GLY A 364 17.92 13.90 7.26
CA GLY A 364 16.48 14.03 7.38
C GLY A 364 15.78 13.02 6.47
N LYS A 365 14.75 12.33 6.96
CA LYS A 365 14.01 11.35 6.14
C LYS A 365 13.22 12.10 5.06
N VAL A 366 13.82 12.39 3.90
CA VAL A 366 13.20 13.23 2.87
C VAL A 366 12.41 12.38 1.88
N PRO A 367 11.10 12.62 1.69
CA PRO A 367 10.33 11.88 0.71
C PRO A 367 10.65 12.29 -0.73
N GLY A 368 10.43 11.37 -1.67
CA GLY A 368 10.39 11.72 -3.10
C GLY A 368 9.18 12.61 -3.35
N PHE A 369 7.99 12.01 -3.27
CA PHE A 369 6.70 12.67 -3.39
C PHE A 369 6.01 12.71 -2.01
N GLY A 370 6.02 13.86 -1.33
CA GLY A 370 5.49 14.01 0.03
C GLY A 370 4.46 15.13 0.16
N LEU A 371 3.17 14.82 0.00
CA LEU A 371 2.09 15.81 0.19
C LEU A 371 1.61 15.91 1.64
N ASN A 372 2.18 15.11 2.51
CA ASN A 372 1.88 15.07 3.93
C ASN A 372 2.75 16.07 4.71
N ASN A 373 2.12 16.90 5.54
CA ASN A 373 2.80 17.90 6.37
C ASN A 373 2.51 17.66 7.86
N SER A 374 3.55 17.42 8.67
CA SER A 374 3.39 17.14 10.11
C SER A 374 2.90 18.35 10.93
N GLY A 375 3.04 19.58 10.41
CA GLY A 375 2.45 20.80 10.98
C GLY A 375 0.94 20.94 10.74
N ALA A 376 0.34 20.09 9.89
CA ALA A 376 -1.08 20.14 9.55
C ALA A 376 -2.00 19.48 10.61
N ASN A 377 -1.46 18.94 11.71
CA ASN A 377 -2.27 18.28 12.76
C ASN A 377 -3.25 17.23 12.18
N ASN A 378 -4.55 17.35 12.48
CA ASN A 378 -5.63 16.45 12.05
C ASN A 378 -6.03 16.61 10.57
N ARG A 379 -5.33 17.44 9.80
CA ARG A 379 -5.77 17.79 8.43
C ARG A 379 -5.37 16.72 7.43
N VAL A 380 -6.24 16.56 6.44
CA VAL A 380 -6.16 15.55 5.39
C VAL A 380 -5.71 16.27 4.11
N ASN A 381 -4.47 16.03 3.72
CA ASN A 381 -3.83 16.64 2.55
C ASN A 381 -3.40 15.55 1.57
N GLY A 382 -3.46 15.88 0.28
CA GLY A 382 -3.01 14.97 -0.77
C GLY A 382 -3.54 15.35 -2.14
N LEU A 383 -3.94 14.34 -2.91
CA LEU A 383 -4.10 14.43 -4.36
C LEU A 383 -5.52 14.09 -4.81
N VAL A 384 -6.08 14.91 -5.69
CA VAL A 384 -7.31 14.59 -6.44
C VAL A 384 -6.98 14.50 -7.92
N LEU A 385 -7.41 13.41 -8.56
CA LEU A 385 -7.26 13.20 -10.00
C LEU A 385 -8.64 13.28 -10.67
N LEU A 386 -8.77 14.13 -11.69
CA LEU A 386 -10.04 14.47 -12.32
C LEU A 386 -9.93 14.42 -13.85
N GLY A 387 -11.04 14.09 -14.51
CA GLY A 387 -11.17 14.20 -15.96
C GLY A 387 -10.83 12.90 -16.69
N SER A 388 -9.98 12.95 -17.72
CA SER A 388 -9.65 11.78 -18.54
C SER A 388 -8.19 11.70 -18.95
N GLY A 389 -7.64 10.48 -18.95
CA GLY A 389 -6.24 10.19 -19.26
C GLY A 389 -5.54 9.43 -18.13
N ASP A 390 -4.33 8.95 -18.40
CA ASP A 390 -3.59 8.11 -17.45
C ASP A 390 -2.63 8.94 -16.58
N VAL A 391 -2.41 8.50 -15.34
CA VAL A 391 -1.51 9.18 -14.38
C VAL A 391 -0.50 8.18 -13.83
N GLU A 392 0.79 8.50 -13.97
CA GLU A 392 1.88 7.80 -13.28
C GLU A 392 2.53 8.72 -12.23
N ILE A 393 2.69 8.23 -11.01
CA ILE A 393 3.37 8.92 -9.91
C ILE A 393 4.54 8.05 -9.46
N ALA A 394 5.77 8.53 -9.66
CA ALA A 394 7.00 7.84 -9.31
C ALA A 394 7.79 8.62 -8.25
N GLY A 395 7.95 8.03 -7.07
CA GLY A 395 8.77 8.55 -5.99
C GLY A 395 10.05 7.72 -5.79
N LYS A 396 11.17 8.40 -5.56
CA LYS A 396 12.44 7.77 -5.19
C LYS A 396 13.05 8.48 -3.98
N SER A 397 13.49 7.72 -2.98
CA SER A 397 14.19 8.23 -1.80
C SER A 397 15.30 7.27 -1.36
N ALA A 398 16.26 7.78 -0.58
CA ALA A 398 17.22 6.94 0.15
C ALA A 398 16.63 6.60 1.53
N ASP A 399 16.46 7.60 2.40
CA ASP A 399 16.03 7.39 3.79
C ASP A 399 14.57 7.70 4.10
N GLY A 400 13.89 8.47 3.24
CA GLY A 400 12.48 8.83 3.41
C GLY A 400 11.53 7.87 2.70
N ASN A 401 10.24 8.09 2.91
CA ASN A 401 9.21 7.37 2.16
C ASN A 401 9.23 7.84 0.70
N ALA A 402 9.21 6.93 -0.27
CA ALA A 402 9.34 7.36 -1.66
C ALA A 402 8.09 8.12 -2.13
N VAL A 403 6.90 7.61 -1.80
CA VAL A 403 5.61 8.29 -1.92
C VAL A 403 4.93 8.34 -0.55
N ASP A 404 4.52 9.53 -0.10
CA ASP A 404 3.88 9.78 1.20
C ASP A 404 2.68 10.72 1.06
N ALA A 405 1.48 10.19 1.30
CA ALA A 405 0.23 10.98 1.28
C ALA A 405 -0.78 10.48 2.32
N ARG A 406 -1.76 11.33 2.64
CA ARG A 406 -2.90 11.00 3.54
C ARG A 406 -4.26 11.08 2.86
N PHE A 407 -4.30 11.68 1.67
CA PHE A 407 -5.49 11.79 0.85
C PHE A 407 -5.14 11.39 -0.57
N ILE A 408 -5.93 10.50 -1.14
CA ILE A 408 -5.91 10.25 -2.57
C ILE A 408 -7.32 9.91 -3.03
N ASP A 409 -7.75 10.56 -4.11
CA ASP A 409 -9.04 10.32 -4.72
C ASP A 409 -8.86 10.35 -6.25
N ASN A 410 -9.11 9.21 -6.90
CA ASN A 410 -9.14 9.10 -8.34
C ASN A 410 -10.52 8.70 -8.89
N THR A 411 -11.57 8.78 -8.07
CA THR A 411 -12.93 8.40 -8.49
C THR A 411 -13.48 9.31 -9.59
N GLY A 412 -12.96 10.53 -9.69
CA GLY A 412 -13.29 11.49 -10.75
C GLY A 412 -12.44 11.35 -12.02
N LEU A 413 -11.50 10.41 -12.08
CA LEU A 413 -10.64 10.17 -13.24
C LEU A 413 -11.15 8.99 -14.07
N ASN A 414 -11.37 9.23 -15.35
CA ASN A 414 -11.55 8.18 -16.36
C ASN A 414 -10.19 7.87 -17.02
N GLY A 415 -9.45 6.94 -16.40
CA GLY A 415 -8.13 6.50 -16.86
C GLY A 415 -7.44 5.66 -15.80
N GLN A 416 -6.26 5.14 -16.14
CA GLN A 416 -5.46 4.30 -15.23
C GLN A 416 -4.58 5.16 -14.32
N VAL A 417 -4.44 4.75 -13.06
CA VAL A 417 -3.51 5.37 -12.10
C VAL A 417 -2.42 4.37 -11.72
N SER A 418 -1.16 4.78 -11.82
CA SER A 418 0.00 4.02 -11.36
C SER A 418 0.78 4.81 -10.31
N ILE A 419 1.04 4.20 -9.15
CA ILE A 419 1.83 4.79 -8.06
C ILE A 419 3.02 3.87 -7.82
N LYS A 420 4.24 4.39 -8.00
CA LYS A 420 5.49 3.64 -7.87
C LYS A 420 6.39 4.32 -6.86
N GLY A 421 6.84 3.58 -5.85
CA GLY A 421 7.72 4.09 -4.81
C GLY A 421 8.92 3.19 -4.59
N LYS A 422 10.13 3.77 -4.63
CA LYS A 422 11.38 3.08 -4.27
C LYS A 422 12.12 3.82 -3.16
N SER A 423 12.36 3.15 -2.04
CA SER A 423 13.16 3.65 -0.93
C SER A 423 14.26 2.65 -0.55
N GLU A 424 15.33 3.10 0.10
CA GLU A 424 16.33 2.19 0.68
C GLU A 424 15.93 1.86 2.14
N SER A 425 15.75 2.87 3.00
CA SER A 425 15.39 2.67 4.41
C SER A 425 13.99 3.12 4.83
N GLY A 426 13.30 3.92 4.02
CA GLY A 426 11.90 4.30 4.23
C GLY A 426 10.92 3.34 3.56
N THR A 427 9.62 3.67 3.61
CA THR A 427 8.59 2.87 2.90
C THR A 427 8.60 3.20 1.40
N GLY A 428 8.39 2.20 0.54
CA GLY A 428 8.20 2.44 -0.89
C GLY A 428 7.00 3.37 -1.15
N VAL A 429 5.79 2.92 -0.78
CA VAL A 429 4.57 3.73 -0.82
C VAL A 429 3.88 3.74 0.54
N LEU A 430 3.75 4.92 1.15
CA LEU A 430 3.08 5.13 2.43
C LEU A 430 1.80 5.96 2.24
N LEU A 431 0.66 5.34 2.51
CA LEU A 431 -0.64 6.00 2.62
C LEU A 431 -1.17 5.77 4.04
N SER A 432 -1.00 6.75 4.94
CA SER A 432 -1.16 6.47 6.38
C SER A 432 -1.74 7.63 7.19
N SER A 433 -2.64 7.28 8.10
CA SER A 433 -3.18 8.16 9.16
C SER A 433 -2.14 8.48 10.24
N GLN A 434 -1.11 7.65 10.40
CA GLN A 434 0.01 7.86 11.32
C GLN A 434 1.29 8.22 10.56
N THR A 435 2.00 9.24 11.05
CA THR A 435 3.37 9.49 10.58
C THR A 435 4.28 8.48 11.27
N ASP A 436 5.17 7.83 10.53
CA ASP A 436 6.07 6.80 11.07
C ASP A 436 6.81 7.32 12.32
N LYS A 437 6.67 6.62 13.46
CA LYS A 437 7.30 6.97 14.75
C LYS A 437 8.83 6.98 14.66
N SER A 438 9.42 6.29 13.68
CA SER A 438 10.85 6.24 13.42
C SER A 438 11.42 7.55 12.83
N THR A 439 10.57 8.54 12.51
CA THR A 439 10.95 9.84 11.93
C THR A 439 11.34 10.89 12.98
N GLY A 440 11.30 10.57 14.28
CA GLY A 440 11.97 11.34 15.33
C GLY A 440 11.37 12.70 15.70
N TYR A 441 10.23 13.13 15.14
CA TYR A 441 9.62 14.41 15.50
C TYR A 441 8.08 14.38 15.57
N GLY A 442 7.54 14.80 16.73
CA GLY A 442 6.17 15.30 16.87
C GLY A 442 5.04 14.35 16.45
N ILE A 443 4.71 13.43 17.34
CA ILE A 443 3.52 12.56 17.30
C ILE A 443 2.26 13.40 17.03
N ASN A 444 1.69 13.30 15.83
CA ASN A 444 0.28 13.59 15.63
C ASN A 444 -0.46 12.29 15.36
N THR A 445 -0.90 11.64 16.43
CA THR A 445 -1.87 10.52 16.44
C THR A 445 -3.29 10.95 16.07
N LYS A 446 -3.44 12.12 15.44
CA LYS A 446 -4.73 12.74 15.13
C LYS A 446 -5.03 12.88 13.63
N GLY A 447 -4.10 12.51 12.74
CA GLY A 447 -4.37 12.48 11.30
C GLY A 447 -5.29 11.32 10.91
N GLU A 448 -5.92 11.43 9.74
CA GLU A 448 -6.79 10.43 9.12
C GLU A 448 -6.25 10.08 7.73
N LEU A 449 -6.40 8.82 7.32
CA LEU A 449 -6.20 8.40 5.93
C LEU A 449 -7.56 8.43 5.24
N ASN A 450 -7.68 9.15 4.13
CA ASN A 450 -8.85 9.09 3.26
C ASN A 450 -8.37 8.69 1.86
N ALA A 451 -8.41 7.40 1.58
CA ALA A 451 -8.03 6.85 0.29
C ALA A 451 -9.27 6.27 -0.42
N SER A 452 -9.69 6.91 -1.50
CA SER A 452 -10.62 6.37 -2.48
C SER A 452 -9.83 6.10 -3.75
N LEU A 453 -9.23 4.91 -3.80
CA LEU A 453 -8.35 4.50 -4.89
C LEU A 453 -9.04 3.36 -5.63
N ILE A 454 -9.34 3.55 -6.91
CA ILE A 454 -10.01 2.56 -7.73
C ILE A 454 -9.28 2.30 -9.04
N ASN A 455 -9.27 1.06 -9.54
CA ASN A 455 -8.65 0.69 -10.82
C ASN A 455 -7.16 1.11 -10.93
N ALA A 456 -6.43 1.14 -9.82
CA ALA A 456 -5.06 1.62 -9.76
C ALA A 456 -4.04 0.49 -9.58
N SER A 457 -2.81 0.73 -10.03
CA SER A 457 -1.64 -0.09 -9.75
C SER A 457 -0.74 0.63 -8.74
N VAL A 458 -0.44 -0.01 -7.60
CA VAL A 458 0.45 0.52 -6.57
C VAL A 458 1.63 -0.41 -6.40
N THR A 459 2.84 0.07 -6.64
CA THR A 459 4.07 -0.72 -6.49
C THR A 459 5.04 -0.04 -5.54
N GLY A 460 5.36 -0.69 -4.44
CA GLY A 460 6.32 -0.18 -3.45
C GLY A 460 7.49 -1.13 -3.24
N VAL A 461 8.71 -0.59 -3.26
CA VAL A 461 9.96 -1.34 -3.04
C VAL A 461 10.76 -0.65 -1.94
N SER A 462 11.23 -1.44 -0.97
CA SER A 462 12.15 -0.98 0.08
C SER A 462 13.23 -2.02 0.39
N GLU A 463 14.39 -1.61 0.90
CA GLU A 463 15.39 -2.56 1.42
C GLU A 463 15.08 -2.85 2.90
N SER A 464 14.99 -1.83 3.75
CA SER A 464 14.75 -2.02 5.20
C SER A 464 13.41 -1.50 5.74
N GLY A 465 12.72 -0.63 5.00
CA GLY A 465 11.34 -0.25 5.30
C GLY A 465 10.32 -1.21 4.69
N GLN A 466 9.05 -0.86 4.73
CA GLN A 466 7.98 -1.67 4.13
C GLN A 466 7.86 -1.37 2.63
N GLY A 467 7.41 -2.34 1.83
CA GLY A 467 7.13 -2.10 0.41
C GLY A 467 5.98 -1.11 0.26
N VAL A 468 4.79 -1.50 0.72
CA VAL A 468 3.57 -0.68 0.71
C VAL A 468 2.87 -0.69 2.07
N ILE A 469 2.42 0.48 2.53
CA ILE A 469 1.58 0.64 3.72
C ILE A 469 0.29 1.39 3.36
N PHE A 470 -0.84 0.79 3.74
CA PHE A 470 -2.11 1.48 3.92
C PHE A 470 -2.50 1.41 5.40
N ASN A 471 -2.53 2.54 6.08
CA ASN A 471 -2.85 2.60 7.51
C ASN A 471 -4.06 3.50 7.78
N ALA A 472 -5.25 2.89 7.80
CA ALA A 472 -6.52 3.50 8.15
C ALA A 472 -6.85 3.35 9.66
N GLY A 473 -5.87 3.44 10.56
CA GLY A 473 -6.13 3.48 12.01
C GLY A 473 -7.17 4.55 12.39
N LYS A 474 -7.20 5.65 11.62
CA LYS A 474 -8.33 6.59 11.52
C LYS A 474 -8.62 6.93 10.06
N GLY A 475 -9.87 7.25 9.74
CA GLY A 475 -10.33 7.46 8.37
C GLY A 475 -10.78 6.14 7.71
N PHE A 476 -10.48 5.97 6.42
CA PHE A 476 -10.82 4.80 5.63
C PHE A 476 -9.84 4.57 4.47
N ALA A 477 -9.81 3.33 3.97
CA ALA A 477 -9.20 2.98 2.70
C ALA A 477 -10.17 2.13 1.89
N ASP A 478 -10.75 2.73 0.85
CA ASP A 478 -11.59 2.07 -0.14
C ASP A 478 -10.73 1.77 -1.37
N LEU A 479 -10.49 0.47 -1.59
CA LEU A 479 -9.53 -0.07 -2.53
C LEU A 479 -10.26 -0.95 -3.57
N GLY A 480 -11.03 -0.34 -4.47
CA GLY A 480 -11.76 -1.07 -5.52
C GLY A 480 -10.91 -1.47 -6.72
N ASN A 481 -10.84 -2.76 -7.05
CA ASN A 481 -10.18 -3.29 -8.26
C ASN A 481 -8.72 -2.80 -8.44
N ASN A 482 -7.97 -2.69 -7.35
CA ASN A 482 -6.57 -2.28 -7.39
C ASN A 482 -5.63 -3.48 -7.49
N THR A 483 -4.47 -3.29 -8.11
CA THR A 483 -3.33 -4.21 -8.04
C THR A 483 -2.22 -3.59 -7.20
N ILE A 484 -1.96 -4.15 -6.02
CA ILE A 484 -0.98 -3.63 -5.05
C ILE A 484 0.16 -4.64 -4.92
N ILE A 485 1.38 -4.20 -5.21
CA ILE A 485 2.60 -5.00 -5.18
C ILE A 485 3.59 -4.34 -4.21
N GLY A 486 4.01 -5.08 -3.20
CA GLY A 486 4.95 -4.59 -2.19
C GLY A 486 6.12 -5.54 -2.00
N THR A 487 7.33 -5.05 -2.17
CA THR A 487 8.56 -5.82 -1.96
C THR A 487 9.42 -5.14 -0.91
N SER A 488 9.87 -5.90 0.09
CA SER A 488 10.86 -5.45 1.06
C SER A 488 11.96 -6.49 1.24
N GLU A 489 13.19 -6.08 1.54
CA GLU A 489 14.22 -7.05 1.92
C GLU A 489 14.05 -7.53 3.35
N THR A 490 13.81 -6.65 4.33
CA THR A 490 13.72 -7.05 5.76
C THR A 490 12.41 -6.66 6.45
N GLY A 491 11.68 -5.69 5.89
CA GLY A 491 10.35 -5.30 6.32
C GLY A 491 9.25 -6.16 5.67
N SER A 492 8.00 -5.81 5.92
CA SER A 492 6.88 -6.45 5.23
C SER A 492 6.77 -5.96 3.79
N GLY A 493 6.37 -6.86 2.89
CA GLY A 493 6.05 -6.49 1.50
C GLY A 493 4.88 -5.51 1.47
N ILE A 494 3.74 -5.92 2.02
CA ILE A 494 2.53 -5.10 2.14
C ILE A 494 2.04 -5.10 3.59
N GLN A 495 1.57 -3.96 4.09
CA GLN A 495 0.84 -3.85 5.35
C GLN A 495 -0.43 -3.00 5.19
N LEU A 496 -1.59 -3.63 5.42
CA LEU A 496 -2.89 -2.96 5.52
C LEU A 496 -3.36 -3.02 6.98
N THR A 497 -3.50 -1.87 7.63
CA THR A 497 -3.78 -1.78 9.08
C THR A 497 -4.85 -0.73 9.37
N GLY A 498 -5.83 -1.04 10.23
CA GLY A 498 -6.76 -0.04 10.75
C GLY A 498 -8.22 -0.46 10.73
N ASN A 499 -9.11 0.54 10.76
CA ASN A 499 -10.56 0.38 10.69
C ASN A 499 -11.05 0.86 9.30
N ASN A 500 -12.23 0.41 8.87
CA ASN A 500 -12.88 0.85 7.62
C ASN A 500 -11.96 0.66 6.39
N ILE A 501 -11.41 -0.54 6.24
CA ILE A 501 -10.66 -0.94 5.05
C ILE A 501 -11.54 -1.87 4.23
N THR A 502 -11.74 -1.53 2.97
CA THR A 502 -12.50 -2.37 2.03
C THR A 502 -11.64 -2.59 0.79
N LEU A 503 -11.33 -3.86 0.49
CA LEU A 503 -10.66 -4.27 -0.74
C LEU A 503 -11.65 -5.11 -1.56
N THR A 504 -12.18 -4.55 -2.64
CA THR A 504 -13.17 -5.22 -3.49
C THR A 504 -12.54 -5.62 -4.82
N SER A 505 -12.55 -6.91 -5.16
CA SER A 505 -11.97 -7.46 -6.41
C SER A 505 -10.51 -7.04 -6.67
N GLY A 506 -9.76 -6.72 -5.62
CA GLY A 506 -8.37 -6.27 -5.70
C GLY A 506 -7.37 -7.42 -5.60
N THR A 507 -6.14 -7.20 -6.05
CA THR A 507 -5.01 -8.13 -5.91
C THR A 507 -3.93 -7.51 -5.03
N LEU A 508 -3.47 -8.26 -4.01
CA LEU A 508 -2.31 -7.91 -3.19
C LEU A 508 -1.19 -8.92 -3.47
N THR A 509 0.03 -8.47 -3.73
CA THR A 509 1.21 -9.33 -3.87
C THR A 509 2.36 -8.78 -3.05
N GLY A 510 2.56 -9.36 -1.86
CA GLY A 510 3.57 -8.93 -0.91
C GLY A 510 4.74 -9.90 -0.83
N THR A 511 5.98 -9.40 -0.85
CA THR A 511 7.19 -10.21 -0.73
C THR A 511 8.15 -9.60 0.30
N ALA A 512 8.56 -10.39 1.29
CA ALA A 512 9.67 -10.12 2.20
C ALA A 512 10.81 -11.11 1.91
N THR A 513 11.90 -10.65 1.30
CA THR A 513 12.93 -11.55 0.75
C THR A 513 13.92 -12.08 1.81
N SER A 514 14.01 -11.42 2.97
CA SER A 514 14.84 -11.80 4.10
C SER A 514 14.24 -11.25 5.42
N GLY A 515 14.92 -11.45 6.54
CA GLY A 515 14.44 -10.99 7.85
C GLY A 515 13.12 -11.64 8.28
N ASN A 516 12.44 -11.03 9.25
CA ASN A 516 11.22 -11.56 9.86
C ASN A 516 9.93 -10.88 9.35
N GLY A 517 10.03 -10.03 8.33
CA GLY A 517 8.87 -9.39 7.71
C GLY A 517 7.95 -10.43 7.07
N ALA A 518 6.64 -10.26 7.23
CA ALA A 518 5.66 -11.04 6.50
C ALA A 518 5.49 -10.53 5.06
N GLY A 519 5.10 -11.39 4.13
CA GLY A 519 4.80 -10.98 2.75
C GLY A 519 3.66 -9.97 2.74
N VAL A 520 2.52 -10.34 3.34
CA VAL A 520 1.37 -9.45 3.56
C VAL A 520 0.96 -9.47 5.03
N VAL A 521 0.75 -8.29 5.61
CA VAL A 521 0.18 -8.11 6.96
C VAL A 521 -1.19 -7.45 6.86
N LEU A 522 -2.19 -8.11 7.43
CA LEU A 522 -3.57 -7.65 7.54
C LEU A 522 -3.90 -7.46 9.03
N THR A 523 -3.79 -6.23 9.51
CA THR A 523 -4.11 -5.91 10.91
C THR A 523 -5.51 -5.30 10.96
N GLY A 524 -6.48 -6.18 11.17
CA GLY A 524 -7.91 -5.90 11.24
C GLY A 524 -8.35 -5.03 12.41
N GLY A 525 -9.53 -4.46 12.28
CA GLY A 525 -10.22 -3.63 13.27
C GLY A 525 -11.73 -3.71 13.03
N SER A 526 -12.48 -2.66 13.35
CA SER A 526 -13.90 -2.59 12.97
C SER A 526 -14.04 -2.29 11.46
N ASN A 527 -14.95 -2.99 10.78
CA ASN A 527 -15.25 -2.84 9.35
C ASN A 527 -14.02 -3.05 8.44
N TYR A 528 -13.34 -4.18 8.59
CA TYR A 528 -12.25 -4.57 7.70
C TYR A 528 -12.73 -5.73 6.82
N THR A 529 -12.92 -5.47 5.54
CA THR A 529 -13.52 -6.43 4.60
C THR A 529 -12.64 -6.64 3.37
N LEU A 530 -12.38 -7.91 3.05
CA LEU A 530 -11.91 -8.34 1.75
C LEU A 530 -13.06 -9.01 1.02
N ASP A 531 -13.37 -8.52 -0.17
CA ASP A 531 -14.53 -8.95 -0.95
C ASP A 531 -14.07 -9.34 -2.37
N GLY A 532 -14.07 -10.63 -2.68
CA GLY A 532 -13.54 -11.16 -3.94
C GLY A 532 -12.07 -10.83 -4.21
N ALA A 533 -11.27 -10.61 -3.16
CA ALA A 533 -9.87 -10.21 -3.30
C ALA A 533 -8.93 -11.42 -3.47
N SER A 534 -7.81 -11.23 -4.19
CA SER A 534 -6.73 -12.21 -4.29
C SER A 534 -5.48 -11.71 -3.57
N VAL A 535 -5.09 -12.34 -2.47
CA VAL A 535 -3.93 -11.96 -1.66
C VAL A 535 -2.86 -13.03 -1.75
N THR A 536 -1.66 -12.65 -2.17
CA THR A 536 -0.50 -13.53 -2.20
C THR A 536 0.64 -12.94 -1.38
N GLY A 537 1.17 -13.71 -0.45
CA GLY A 537 2.25 -13.28 0.43
C GLY A 537 3.39 -14.28 0.48
N THR A 538 4.61 -13.82 0.23
CA THR A 538 5.83 -14.64 0.30
C THR A 538 6.79 -14.05 1.33
N ALA A 539 7.32 -14.87 2.24
CA ALA A 539 8.25 -14.43 3.26
C ALA A 539 9.37 -15.45 3.52
N ALA A 540 10.58 -14.96 3.80
CA ALA A 540 11.70 -15.81 4.19
C ALA A 540 11.65 -16.22 5.67
N GLY A 541 11.57 -15.26 6.60
CA GLY A 541 11.52 -15.56 8.04
C GLY A 541 10.16 -15.31 8.69
N GLY A 542 9.34 -14.40 8.14
CA GLY A 542 7.98 -14.14 8.60
C GLY A 542 6.95 -15.07 7.98
N SER A 543 5.67 -14.89 8.34
CA SER A 543 4.58 -15.60 7.66
C SER A 543 4.40 -15.10 6.22
N GLY A 544 4.00 -15.96 5.29
CA GLY A 544 3.59 -15.51 3.95
C GLY A 544 2.48 -14.46 4.05
N ILE A 545 1.41 -14.79 4.76
CA ILE A 545 0.33 -13.88 5.16
C ILE A 545 0.15 -13.92 6.69
N ALA A 546 0.03 -12.76 7.33
CA ALA A 546 -0.29 -12.62 8.74
C ALA A 546 -1.57 -11.79 8.95
N VAL A 547 -2.59 -12.37 9.56
CA VAL A 547 -3.85 -11.73 9.97
C VAL A 547 -3.83 -11.54 11.49
N ASN A 548 -3.82 -10.29 11.95
CA ASN A 548 -3.58 -9.92 13.36
C ASN A 548 -4.77 -9.23 14.06
N GLY A 549 -5.94 -9.18 13.43
CA GLY A 549 -7.15 -8.58 14.00
C GLY A 549 -8.40 -9.08 13.27
N THR A 550 -9.58 -8.61 13.67
CA THR A 550 -10.85 -9.04 13.08
C THR A 550 -10.91 -8.71 11.59
N LEU A 551 -11.16 -9.73 10.79
CA LEU A 551 -11.19 -9.65 9.33
C LEU A 551 -12.44 -10.34 8.78
N THR A 552 -13.19 -9.63 7.96
CA THR A 552 -14.29 -10.21 7.18
C THR A 552 -13.80 -10.56 5.77
N VAL A 553 -14.05 -11.77 5.32
CA VAL A 553 -13.64 -12.28 3.99
C VAL A 553 -14.84 -12.87 3.27
N ASN A 554 -15.14 -12.39 2.06
CA ASN A 554 -16.36 -12.76 1.33
C ASN A 554 -16.12 -13.04 -0.16
N ASN A 555 -17.15 -13.59 -0.81
CA ASN A 555 -17.31 -13.67 -2.27
C ASN A 555 -16.08 -14.20 -3.04
N GLY A 556 -15.54 -15.34 -2.62
CA GLY A 556 -14.43 -16.00 -3.31
C GLY A 556 -13.05 -15.39 -3.01
N THR A 557 -12.92 -14.64 -1.91
CA THR A 557 -11.62 -14.13 -1.45
C THR A 557 -10.61 -15.29 -1.29
N ALA A 558 -9.41 -15.11 -1.83
CA ALA A 558 -8.33 -16.08 -1.81
C ALA A 558 -7.10 -15.53 -1.06
N LEU A 559 -6.60 -16.29 -0.07
CA LEU A 559 -5.43 -15.97 0.75
C LEU A 559 -4.35 -17.04 0.51
N ALA A 560 -3.31 -16.73 -0.26
CA ALA A 560 -2.22 -17.65 -0.61
C ALA A 560 -0.88 -17.22 0.03
N GLY A 561 -0.46 -17.94 1.07
CA GLY A 561 0.77 -17.65 1.82
C GLY A 561 1.88 -18.67 1.61
N HIS A 562 3.10 -18.20 1.39
CA HIS A 562 4.30 -19.02 1.21
C HIS A 562 5.45 -18.57 2.11
N ALA A 563 5.84 -19.42 3.06
CA ALA A 563 7.02 -19.23 3.89
C ALA A 563 8.17 -20.12 3.42
N THR A 564 9.28 -19.52 3.02
CA THR A 564 10.46 -20.23 2.48
C THR A 564 11.51 -20.56 3.53
N GLY A 565 11.35 -20.09 4.77
CA GLY A 565 12.22 -20.39 5.91
C GLY A 565 11.44 -20.87 7.14
N ILE A 566 11.53 -20.15 8.26
CA ILE A 566 11.00 -20.58 9.58
C ILE A 566 9.58 -20.07 9.92
N GLY A 567 8.93 -19.38 8.98
CA GLY A 567 7.59 -18.81 9.18
C GLY A 567 6.47 -19.76 8.76
N ASN A 568 5.23 -19.36 9.02
CA ASN A 568 4.05 -20.10 8.57
C ASN A 568 3.60 -19.64 7.17
N GLY A 569 2.93 -20.49 6.39
CA GLY A 569 2.34 -20.05 5.12
C GLY A 569 1.31 -18.93 5.36
N VAL A 570 0.27 -19.24 6.13
CA VAL A 570 -0.74 -18.28 6.61
C VAL A 570 -0.84 -18.35 8.13
N THR A 571 -0.90 -17.21 8.80
CA THR A 571 -1.19 -17.11 10.24
C THR A 571 -2.42 -16.25 10.48
N VAL A 572 -3.39 -16.78 11.21
CA VAL A 572 -4.63 -16.10 11.63
C VAL A 572 -4.62 -16.01 13.15
N SER A 573 -4.13 -14.89 13.67
CA SER A 573 -4.04 -14.63 15.12
C SER A 573 -5.15 -13.74 15.68
N GLY A 574 -5.87 -13.04 14.80
CA GLY A 574 -7.14 -12.38 15.11
C GLY A 574 -8.32 -13.14 14.52
N ASP A 575 -9.53 -12.64 14.76
CA ASP A 575 -10.75 -13.31 14.32
C ASP A 575 -10.94 -13.24 12.80
N LEU A 576 -11.44 -14.31 12.20
CA LEU A 576 -11.75 -14.37 10.76
C LEU A 576 -13.20 -14.82 10.55
N ALA A 577 -13.98 -14.03 9.83
CA ALA A 577 -15.39 -14.34 9.58
C ALA A 577 -15.79 -14.20 8.12
N THR A 578 -16.68 -15.07 7.66
CA THR A 578 -17.46 -14.89 6.43
C THR A 578 -18.86 -14.39 6.80
N ASP A 579 -19.39 -13.38 6.11
CA ASP A 579 -20.78 -12.92 6.32
C ASP A 579 -21.72 -13.27 5.16
N SER A 580 -21.18 -13.53 3.97
CA SER A 580 -21.95 -13.79 2.75
C SER A 580 -21.07 -14.31 1.61
N GLY A 581 -21.70 -14.90 0.58
CA GLY A 581 -21.06 -15.14 -0.71
C GLY A 581 -20.70 -16.57 -1.07
N ASP A 582 -19.85 -16.70 -2.09
CA ASP A 582 -19.46 -17.95 -2.76
C ASP A 582 -18.39 -18.79 -2.00
N GLY A 583 -18.16 -18.52 -0.71
CA GLY A 583 -17.09 -19.14 0.09
C GLY A 583 -15.73 -18.41 -0.03
N ILE A 584 -14.69 -18.98 0.58
CA ILE A 584 -13.31 -18.44 0.59
C ILE A 584 -12.27 -19.55 0.39
N SER A 585 -11.06 -19.19 -0.01
CA SER A 585 -9.92 -20.12 -0.08
C SER A 585 -8.72 -19.58 0.69
N ILE A 586 -8.12 -20.42 1.53
CA ILE A 586 -6.90 -20.15 2.28
C ILE A 586 -5.92 -21.26 1.94
N THR A 587 -4.80 -20.89 1.31
CA THR A 587 -3.74 -21.83 0.92
C THR A 587 -2.44 -21.43 1.58
N GLY A 588 -1.81 -22.34 2.32
CA GLY A 588 -0.63 -22.04 3.10
C GLY A 588 0.46 -23.07 2.89
N THR A 589 1.67 -22.62 2.57
CA THR A 589 2.83 -23.50 2.38
C THR A 589 4.01 -23.03 3.23
N ALA A 590 4.65 -23.94 3.97
CA ALA A 590 5.78 -23.65 4.83
C ALA A 590 6.90 -24.69 4.69
N LEU A 591 8.16 -24.24 4.61
CA LEU A 591 9.31 -25.15 4.72
C LEU A 591 9.50 -25.62 6.18
N SER A 592 9.46 -24.68 7.12
CA SER A 592 9.53 -24.95 8.55
C SER A 592 8.56 -24.05 9.30
N GLY A 593 7.54 -24.64 9.91
CA GLY A 593 6.38 -23.93 10.45
C GLY A 593 5.09 -24.58 9.98
N ASP A 594 3.96 -23.98 10.31
CA ASP A 594 2.65 -24.49 9.88
C ASP A 594 2.31 -23.97 8.48
N GLY A 595 1.72 -24.80 7.62
CA GLY A 595 1.15 -24.36 6.36
C GLY A 595 0.09 -23.28 6.62
N ILE A 596 -0.89 -23.60 7.45
CA ILE A 596 -1.89 -22.67 7.99
C ILE A 596 -1.92 -22.79 9.52
N LYS A 597 -1.82 -21.67 10.23
CA LYS A 597 -1.98 -21.58 11.69
C LYS A 597 -3.14 -20.67 12.06
N VAL A 598 -4.11 -21.18 12.79
CA VAL A 598 -5.31 -20.47 13.25
C VAL A 598 -5.30 -20.43 14.77
N ASP A 599 -4.91 -19.29 15.34
CA ASP A 599 -4.93 -19.03 16.78
C ASP A 599 -6.17 -18.21 17.21
N GLY A 600 -6.72 -17.38 16.31
CA GLY A 600 -7.93 -16.59 16.57
C GLY A 600 -9.22 -17.39 16.36
N ASP A 601 -10.36 -16.86 16.83
CA ASP A 601 -11.66 -17.50 16.61
C ASP A 601 -12.14 -17.25 15.18
N THR A 602 -12.61 -18.31 14.52
CA THR A 602 -12.96 -18.27 13.09
C THR A 602 -14.36 -18.80 12.84
N THR A 603 -15.12 -18.10 12.00
CA THR A 603 -16.47 -18.48 11.55
C THR A 603 -16.51 -18.49 10.04
N LEU A 604 -16.52 -19.68 9.43
CA LEU A 604 -16.34 -19.85 7.99
C LEU A 604 -17.52 -20.58 7.36
N THR A 605 -17.93 -20.16 6.17
CA THR A 605 -18.98 -20.81 5.38
C THR A 605 -18.43 -21.13 4.01
N ASN A 606 -18.65 -22.36 3.52
CA ASN A 606 -18.16 -22.85 2.23
C ASN A 606 -16.66 -22.54 2.00
N ALA A 607 -15.83 -22.69 3.04
CA ALA A 607 -14.42 -22.34 2.98
C ALA A 607 -13.53 -23.53 2.60
N VAL A 608 -12.37 -23.24 2.00
CA VAL A 608 -11.30 -24.23 1.78
C VAL A 608 -10.05 -23.76 2.50
N LEU A 609 -9.54 -24.57 3.42
CA LEU A 609 -8.23 -24.39 4.06
C LEU A 609 -7.33 -25.52 3.58
N ASP A 610 -6.31 -25.20 2.78
CA ASP A 610 -5.33 -26.15 2.25
C ASP A 610 -3.91 -25.79 2.70
N GLY A 611 -3.42 -26.53 3.68
CA GLY A 611 -2.16 -26.26 4.36
C GLY A 611 -1.12 -27.36 4.12
N ARG A 612 0.11 -26.96 3.78
CA ARG A 612 1.21 -27.88 3.51
C ARG A 612 2.51 -27.46 4.18
N ALA A 613 3.16 -28.39 4.86
CA ALA A 613 4.43 -28.15 5.54
C ALA A 613 5.45 -29.28 5.30
N ASP A 614 6.73 -28.96 5.16
CA ASP A 614 7.78 -30.00 5.18
C ASP A 614 8.06 -30.43 6.64
N SER A 615 8.14 -29.46 7.55
CA SER A 615 8.24 -29.66 9.00
C SER A 615 7.31 -28.69 9.74
N GLY A 616 6.53 -29.19 10.70
CA GLY A 616 5.41 -28.46 11.31
C GLY A 616 4.07 -29.07 10.90
N ASN A 617 2.96 -28.37 11.13
CA ASN A 617 1.64 -28.88 10.78
C ASN A 617 1.22 -28.44 9.36
N GLY A 618 0.48 -29.28 8.62
CA GLY A 618 -0.19 -28.81 7.41
C GLY A 618 -1.17 -27.70 7.74
N VAL A 619 -2.14 -28.01 8.62
CA VAL A 619 -3.05 -27.04 9.24
C VAL A 619 -3.02 -27.21 10.77
N ASN A 620 -2.96 -26.11 11.51
CA ASN A 620 -2.99 -26.08 12.96
C ASN A 620 -4.12 -25.15 13.43
N ILE A 621 -5.14 -25.72 14.08
CA ILE A 621 -6.30 -25.00 14.62
C ILE A 621 -6.19 -25.01 16.15
N ALA A 622 -5.69 -23.90 16.69
CA ALA A 622 -5.55 -23.64 18.12
C ALA A 622 -6.64 -22.69 18.67
N GLY A 623 -7.26 -21.86 17.83
CA GLY A 623 -8.47 -21.10 18.14
C GLY A 623 -9.75 -21.86 17.77
N ASN A 624 -10.93 -21.36 18.15
CA ASN A 624 -12.18 -22.04 17.81
C ASN A 624 -12.49 -21.89 16.31
N LEU A 625 -12.94 -22.97 15.66
CA LEU A 625 -13.45 -22.94 14.30
C LEU A 625 -14.92 -23.37 14.29
N THR A 626 -15.79 -22.42 13.93
CA THR A 626 -17.19 -22.70 13.58
C THR A 626 -17.32 -22.68 12.07
N ALA A 627 -17.76 -23.78 11.49
CA ALA A 627 -17.88 -23.96 10.06
C ALA A 627 -19.19 -24.66 9.68
N ASP A 628 -19.56 -24.57 8.40
CA ASP A 628 -20.60 -25.42 7.84
C ASP A 628 -20.02 -26.77 7.37
N SER A 629 -20.89 -27.71 6.99
CA SER A 629 -20.46 -29.01 6.46
C SER A 629 -19.81 -28.93 5.07
N ALA A 630 -19.91 -27.79 4.38
CA ALA A 630 -19.29 -27.57 3.07
C ALA A 630 -17.82 -27.13 3.19
N THR A 631 -17.42 -26.63 4.35
CA THR A 631 -16.05 -26.21 4.61
C THR A 631 -15.10 -27.41 4.63
N GLN A 632 -13.96 -27.27 3.94
CA GLN A 632 -12.92 -28.29 3.83
C GLN A 632 -11.64 -27.82 4.51
N VAL A 633 -11.06 -28.67 5.35
CA VAL A 633 -9.76 -28.45 6.00
C VAL A 633 -8.83 -29.58 5.60
N THR A 634 -7.94 -29.32 4.66
CA THR A 634 -6.96 -30.27 4.16
C THR A 634 -5.57 -29.87 4.63
N GLY A 635 -4.89 -30.77 5.33
CA GLY A 635 -3.57 -30.54 5.86
C GLY A 635 -2.62 -31.67 5.52
N HIS A 636 -1.42 -31.33 5.02
CA HIS A 636 -0.37 -32.31 4.83
C HIS A 636 0.96 -31.86 5.42
N ALA A 637 1.65 -32.78 6.09
CA ALA A 637 3.02 -32.57 6.55
C ALA A 637 3.96 -33.73 6.18
N ALA A 638 5.16 -33.43 5.67
CA ALA A 638 6.13 -34.50 5.38
C ALA A 638 6.67 -35.15 6.68
N SER A 639 6.93 -34.35 7.73
CA SER A 639 7.48 -34.86 9.00
C SER A 639 6.76 -34.43 10.28
N GLY A 640 5.71 -33.60 10.18
CA GLY A 640 4.86 -33.22 11.31
C GLY A 640 3.42 -33.70 11.16
N THR A 641 2.45 -32.98 11.72
CA THR A 641 1.04 -33.41 11.69
C THR A 641 0.32 -32.86 10.45
N GLY A 642 -0.51 -33.65 9.77
CA GLY A 642 -1.37 -33.16 8.69
C GLY A 642 -2.30 -32.06 9.18
N VAL A 643 -3.21 -32.38 10.10
CA VAL A 643 -4.08 -31.41 10.80
C VAL A 643 -3.99 -31.57 12.31
N SER A 644 -3.73 -30.49 13.04
CA SER A 644 -3.78 -30.44 14.50
C SER A 644 -5.00 -29.65 14.97
N LEU A 645 -5.79 -30.20 15.89
CA LEU A 645 -6.99 -29.59 16.47
C LEU A 645 -6.82 -29.49 18.00
N GLY A 646 -6.87 -28.28 18.55
CA GLY A 646 -6.69 -28.04 19.99
C GLY A 646 -7.73 -27.18 20.68
N ALA A 647 -8.83 -26.88 19.99
CA ALA A 647 -9.94 -26.09 20.50
C ALA A 647 -11.27 -26.64 19.99
N VAL A 648 -12.33 -25.84 20.06
CA VAL A 648 -13.65 -26.23 19.54
C VAL A 648 -13.64 -26.23 18.01
N LEU A 649 -14.08 -27.33 17.42
CA LEU A 649 -14.43 -27.46 16.01
C LEU A 649 -15.93 -27.80 15.91
N THR A 650 -16.69 -26.97 15.20
CA THR A 650 -18.08 -27.27 14.83
C THR A 650 -18.18 -27.26 13.31
N GLY A 651 -18.63 -28.36 12.70
CA GLY A 651 -18.70 -28.49 11.24
C GLY A 651 -17.36 -28.85 10.58
N ALA A 652 -17.33 -28.75 9.25
CA ALA A 652 -16.22 -29.07 8.34
C ALA A 652 -15.89 -30.56 8.08
N SER A 653 -15.32 -30.79 6.90
CA SER A 653 -14.64 -32.02 6.52
C SER A 653 -13.13 -31.84 6.67
N VAL A 654 -12.50 -32.62 7.55
CA VAL A 654 -11.07 -32.53 7.89
C VAL A 654 -10.31 -33.71 7.31
N GLU A 655 -9.30 -33.42 6.49
CA GLU A 655 -8.40 -34.40 5.88
C GLU A 655 -6.95 -34.11 6.28
N GLY A 656 -6.40 -34.91 7.19
CA GLY A 656 -5.03 -34.80 7.65
C GLY A 656 -4.16 -35.94 7.11
N SER A 657 -3.07 -35.58 6.43
CA SER A 657 -2.10 -36.52 5.85
C SER A 657 -0.69 -36.26 6.39
N SER A 658 0.07 -37.31 6.69
CA SER A 658 1.49 -37.19 6.94
C SER A 658 2.33 -38.32 6.33
N ASP A 659 3.57 -38.03 5.96
CA ASP A 659 4.50 -39.09 5.52
C ASP A 659 5.10 -39.82 6.74
N THR A 660 5.58 -39.09 7.76
CA THR A 660 6.23 -39.72 8.94
C THR A 660 5.68 -39.30 10.31
N GLY A 661 4.81 -38.28 10.36
CA GLY A 661 4.14 -37.82 11.57
C GLY A 661 2.67 -38.24 11.64
N THR A 662 1.84 -37.44 12.30
CA THR A 662 0.42 -37.78 12.54
C THR A 662 -0.47 -37.27 11.40
N GLY A 663 -1.47 -38.03 10.95
CA GLY A 663 -2.47 -37.53 10.00
C GLY A 663 -3.32 -36.42 10.63
N VAL A 664 -4.14 -36.77 11.63
CA VAL A 664 -4.91 -35.83 12.46
C VAL A 664 -4.54 -35.98 13.94
N HIS A 665 -4.21 -34.87 14.61
CA HIS A 665 -3.98 -34.85 16.06
C HIS A 665 -5.13 -34.12 16.77
N LEU A 666 -5.84 -34.84 17.63
CA LEU A 666 -6.79 -34.30 18.58
C LEU A 666 -6.05 -34.03 19.90
N SER A 667 -5.74 -32.75 20.14
CA SER A 667 -4.97 -32.33 21.31
C SER A 667 -5.85 -32.01 22.52
N ASP A 668 -5.22 -31.74 23.66
CA ASP A 668 -5.93 -31.55 24.93
C ASP A 668 -6.95 -30.41 24.84
N ASN A 669 -8.17 -30.66 25.34
CA ASN A 669 -9.34 -29.78 25.28
C ASN A 669 -9.99 -29.65 23.89
N ALA A 670 -9.63 -30.48 22.91
CA ALA A 670 -10.36 -30.53 21.65
C ALA A 670 -11.82 -30.95 21.87
N VAL A 671 -12.76 -30.18 21.31
CA VAL A 671 -14.19 -30.48 21.30
C VAL A 671 -14.66 -30.45 19.85
N VAL A 672 -14.98 -31.60 19.27
CA VAL A 672 -15.36 -31.70 17.86
C VAL A 672 -16.81 -32.13 17.73
N THR A 673 -17.58 -31.35 16.96
CA THR A 673 -19.00 -31.60 16.71
C THR A 673 -19.32 -31.38 15.24
N GLU A 674 -20.27 -32.14 14.70
CA GLU A 674 -20.76 -32.02 13.33
C GLU A 674 -19.67 -32.08 12.23
N ALA A 675 -18.53 -32.73 12.51
CA ALA A 675 -17.38 -32.77 11.62
C ALA A 675 -17.11 -34.19 11.08
N VAL A 676 -16.44 -34.27 9.92
CA VAL A 676 -15.87 -35.53 9.41
C VAL A 676 -14.36 -35.47 9.58
N LEU A 677 -13.76 -36.50 10.18
CA LEU A 677 -12.33 -36.52 10.49
C LEU A 677 -11.65 -37.68 9.76
N ASN A 678 -10.71 -37.40 8.86
CA ASN A 678 -9.96 -38.39 8.11
C ASN A 678 -8.45 -38.21 8.31
N GLY A 679 -7.85 -39.05 9.14
CA GLY A 679 -6.42 -39.06 9.46
C GLY A 679 -5.69 -40.21 8.79
N VAL A 680 -4.71 -39.88 7.96
CA VAL A 680 -3.87 -40.83 7.22
C VAL A 680 -2.41 -40.54 7.48
N SER A 681 -1.62 -41.57 7.79
CA SER A 681 -0.16 -41.47 7.82
C SER A 681 0.52 -42.60 7.07
N THR A 682 1.69 -42.35 6.50
CA THR A 682 2.50 -43.43 5.92
C THR A 682 3.25 -44.17 7.03
N ALA A 683 4.08 -43.50 7.83
CA ALA A 683 4.89 -44.14 8.87
C ALA A 683 4.57 -43.74 10.32
N GLY A 684 3.77 -42.69 10.54
CA GLY A 684 3.33 -42.26 11.86
C GLY A 684 1.88 -42.67 12.15
N ASP A 685 1.21 -41.92 13.04
CA ASP A 685 -0.14 -42.26 13.47
C ASP A 685 -1.19 -41.67 12.51
N GLY A 686 -2.23 -42.41 12.13
CA GLY A 686 -3.33 -41.88 11.32
C GLY A 686 -4.08 -40.79 12.08
N VAL A 687 -4.54 -41.14 13.29
CA VAL A 687 -5.09 -40.22 14.27
C VAL A 687 -4.37 -40.41 15.60
N ALA A 688 -3.96 -39.33 16.24
CA ALA A 688 -3.45 -39.36 17.62
C ALA A 688 -4.35 -38.52 18.53
N VAL A 689 -4.54 -38.98 19.77
CA VAL A 689 -5.32 -38.28 20.80
C VAL A 689 -4.46 -38.09 22.04
N THR A 690 -4.44 -36.86 22.58
CA THR A 690 -3.72 -36.50 23.80
C THR A 690 -4.60 -35.64 24.69
N GLY A 691 -4.62 -35.90 26.00
CA GLY A 691 -5.42 -35.11 26.94
C GLY A 691 -6.92 -35.36 26.82
N ASN A 692 -7.73 -34.40 27.27
CA ASN A 692 -9.19 -34.49 27.33
C ASN A 692 -9.82 -34.10 25.99
N VAL A 693 -10.46 -35.06 25.33
CA VAL A 693 -11.10 -34.87 24.03
C VAL A 693 -12.57 -35.27 24.11
N THR A 694 -13.42 -34.42 23.57
CA THR A 694 -14.86 -34.69 23.41
C THR A 694 -15.21 -34.71 21.94
N LEU A 695 -15.92 -35.75 21.52
CA LEU A 695 -16.53 -35.83 20.19
C LEU A 695 -18.04 -35.96 20.34
N ASP A 696 -18.82 -35.43 19.39
CA ASP A 696 -20.20 -35.87 19.26
C ASP A 696 -20.29 -37.26 18.61
N ASP A 697 -21.44 -37.92 18.80
CA ASP A 697 -21.70 -39.24 18.23
C ASP A 697 -21.54 -39.30 16.70
N THR A 698 -21.86 -38.20 16.02
CA THR A 698 -21.75 -38.06 14.57
C THR A 698 -20.29 -37.98 14.11
N SER A 699 -19.48 -37.10 14.72
CA SER A 699 -18.06 -36.93 14.36
C SER A 699 -17.24 -38.15 14.75
N ALA A 700 -17.56 -38.77 15.88
CA ALA A 700 -16.95 -40.02 16.31
C ALA A 700 -17.22 -41.16 15.33
N ALA A 701 -18.47 -41.30 14.85
CA ALA A 701 -18.83 -42.31 13.86
C ALA A 701 -18.19 -42.07 12.48
N ALA A 702 -17.88 -40.80 12.17
CA ALA A 702 -17.24 -40.38 10.93
C ALA A 702 -15.70 -40.38 11.01
N LEU A 703 -15.10 -40.69 12.17
CA LEU A 703 -13.64 -40.72 12.35
C LEU A 703 -13.02 -41.90 11.58
N ASN A 704 -12.19 -41.59 10.60
CA ASN A 704 -11.36 -42.54 9.90
C ASN A 704 -9.89 -42.37 10.28
N ALA A 705 -9.29 -43.40 10.86
CA ALA A 705 -7.90 -43.40 11.32
C ALA A 705 -7.12 -44.54 10.66
N SER A 706 -6.17 -44.19 9.79
CA SER A 706 -5.41 -45.15 9.00
C SER A 706 -3.92 -44.85 8.95
N SER A 707 -3.10 -45.91 8.99
CA SER A 707 -1.66 -45.80 8.77
C SER A 707 -1.14 -46.94 7.88
N THR A 708 -0.02 -46.74 7.19
CA THR A 708 0.64 -47.83 6.48
C THR A 708 1.55 -48.62 7.43
N ASP A 709 2.52 -47.97 8.05
CA ASP A 709 3.53 -48.63 8.90
C ASP A 709 3.42 -48.25 10.39
N GLY A 710 2.68 -47.19 10.75
CA GLY A 710 2.49 -46.71 12.12
C GLY A 710 1.16 -47.15 12.76
N THR A 711 0.62 -46.35 13.68
CA THR A 711 -0.66 -46.66 14.34
C THR A 711 -1.83 -46.09 13.55
N GLY A 712 -2.93 -46.82 13.35
CA GLY A 712 -4.16 -46.23 12.81
C GLY A 712 -4.70 -45.15 13.73
N LEU A 713 -5.13 -45.53 14.95
CA LEU A 713 -5.57 -44.64 16.02
C LEU A 713 -4.71 -44.83 17.29
N LYS A 714 -4.01 -43.78 17.72
CA LYS A 714 -3.23 -43.78 18.96
C LYS A 714 -3.93 -42.97 20.04
N LEU A 715 -4.14 -43.58 21.21
CA LEU A 715 -4.50 -42.91 22.45
C LEU A 715 -3.24 -42.82 23.31
N ALA A 716 -2.64 -41.63 23.38
CA ALA A 716 -1.38 -41.40 24.08
C ALA A 716 -1.57 -41.26 25.60
N ASP A 717 -0.47 -41.03 26.31
CA ASP A 717 -0.50 -40.79 27.76
C ASP A 717 -1.44 -39.62 28.10
N ASP A 718 -2.20 -39.79 29.17
CA ASP A 718 -3.27 -38.91 29.65
C ASP A 718 -4.43 -38.67 28.66
N ALA A 719 -4.60 -39.50 27.62
CA ALA A 719 -5.75 -39.40 26.73
C ALA A 719 -7.05 -39.78 27.46
N ASN A 720 -8.00 -38.86 27.51
CA ASN A 720 -9.33 -39.04 28.08
C ASN A 720 -10.38 -38.70 27.03
N VAL A 721 -10.99 -39.72 26.43
CA VAL A 721 -11.90 -39.55 25.29
C VAL A 721 -13.33 -39.83 25.72
N SER A 722 -14.22 -38.86 25.49
CA SER A 722 -15.65 -38.98 25.80
C SER A 722 -16.52 -38.66 24.59
N ILE A 723 -17.58 -39.44 24.39
CA ILE A 723 -18.57 -39.21 23.33
C ILE A 723 -19.86 -38.69 23.92
N GLN A 724 -20.39 -37.62 23.33
CA GLN A 724 -21.65 -37.00 23.75
C GLN A 724 -22.65 -36.99 22.60
N THR A 725 -23.94 -37.11 22.92
CA THR A 725 -25.01 -36.77 21.99
C THR A 725 -25.26 -35.27 22.07
N VAL A 726 -25.13 -34.60 20.93
CA VAL A 726 -25.44 -33.17 20.78
C VAL A 726 -26.82 -33.04 20.16
N THR A 727 -27.77 -32.45 20.87
CA THR A 727 -29.12 -32.16 20.36
C THR A 727 -29.31 -30.67 20.21
N ARG A 728 -29.71 -30.23 19.02
CA ARG A 728 -30.05 -28.83 18.72
C ARG A 728 -31.53 -28.71 18.39
N VAL A 729 -32.22 -27.85 19.13
CA VAL A 729 -33.65 -27.57 18.93
C VAL A 729 -33.81 -26.08 18.64
N THR A 730 -34.33 -25.76 17.45
CA THR A 730 -34.81 -24.41 17.16
C THR A 730 -36.20 -24.25 17.76
N GLN A 731 -36.36 -23.27 18.63
CA GLN A 731 -37.58 -22.99 19.38
C GLN A 731 -37.90 -21.50 19.35
N GLU A 732 -39.14 -21.12 19.66
CA GLU A 732 -39.48 -19.71 19.90
C GLU A 732 -38.73 -19.21 21.14
N LYS A 733 -38.04 -18.09 20.99
CA LYS A 733 -37.38 -17.38 22.08
C LYS A 733 -38.45 -16.80 22.98
N THR A 734 -38.33 -17.04 24.28
CA THR A 734 -39.32 -16.60 25.27
C THR A 734 -38.73 -15.57 26.22
N ASP A 735 -39.56 -14.63 26.68
CA ASP A 735 -39.21 -13.71 27.76
C ASP A 735 -39.20 -14.42 29.12
N ALA A 736 -38.85 -13.68 30.19
CA ALA A 736 -38.81 -14.24 31.54
C ALA A 736 -40.17 -14.79 32.04
N ASP A 737 -41.28 -14.40 31.39
CA ASP A 737 -42.64 -14.84 31.70
C ASP A 737 -43.11 -15.97 30.76
N GLY A 738 -42.26 -16.43 29.82
CA GLY A 738 -42.55 -17.50 28.89
C GLY A 738 -43.33 -17.08 27.64
N ASN A 739 -43.45 -15.77 27.36
CA ASN A 739 -44.12 -15.29 26.15
C ASN A 739 -43.14 -15.21 24.97
N PRO A 740 -43.58 -15.50 23.73
CA PRO A 740 -42.72 -15.34 22.56
C PRO A 740 -42.22 -13.90 22.44
N VAL A 741 -40.91 -13.73 22.26
CA VAL A 741 -40.29 -12.44 21.96
C VAL A 741 -40.56 -12.12 20.49
N PRO A 742 -41.24 -11.02 20.13
CA PRO A 742 -41.50 -10.70 18.73
C PRO A 742 -40.29 -10.02 18.06
N ASP A 743 -40.04 -10.37 16.80
CA ASP A 743 -39.08 -9.72 15.90
C ASP A 743 -39.57 -8.34 15.41
N ALA A 744 -38.81 -7.70 14.52
CA ALA A 744 -39.13 -6.38 13.97
C ALA A 744 -40.46 -6.35 13.18
N ASP A 745 -40.95 -7.50 12.70
CA ASP A 745 -42.18 -7.66 11.93
C ASP A 745 -43.35 -8.20 12.79
N GLY A 746 -43.11 -8.48 14.08
CA GLY A 746 -44.10 -8.99 15.02
C GLY A 746 -44.26 -10.51 15.05
N ASN A 747 -43.38 -11.27 14.39
CA ASN A 747 -43.36 -12.74 14.46
C ASN A 747 -42.51 -13.21 15.65
N PRO A 748 -42.75 -14.41 16.21
CA PRO A 748 -41.88 -14.99 17.24
C PRO A 748 -40.42 -15.10 16.76
N GLU A 749 -39.50 -14.43 17.46
CA GLU A 749 -38.05 -14.62 17.34
C GLU A 749 -37.74 -16.07 17.74
N THR A 750 -36.87 -16.75 16.99
CA THR A 750 -36.46 -18.13 17.32
C THR A 750 -35.03 -18.16 17.85
N GLU A 751 -34.76 -19.07 18.79
CA GLU A 751 -33.43 -19.39 19.29
C GLU A 751 -33.11 -20.87 19.05
N THR A 752 -31.82 -21.21 18.93
CA THR A 752 -31.37 -22.60 18.89
C THR A 752 -30.78 -22.97 20.24
N VAL A 753 -31.41 -23.91 20.94
CA VAL A 753 -30.91 -24.47 22.19
C VAL A 753 -30.10 -25.73 21.89
N THR A 754 -28.85 -25.74 22.34
CA THR A 754 -27.96 -26.91 22.24
C THR A 754 -27.85 -27.59 23.62
N THR A 755 -28.15 -28.89 23.69
CA THR A 755 -27.93 -29.71 24.89
C THR A 755 -26.93 -30.82 24.59
N GLN A 756 -26.04 -31.10 25.55
CA GLN A 756 -25.07 -32.19 25.47
C GLN A 756 -25.34 -33.20 26.59
N ALA A 757 -25.28 -34.49 26.28
CA ALA A 757 -25.42 -35.58 27.24
C ALA A 757 -24.51 -36.77 26.86
N PRO A 758 -24.04 -37.58 27.82
CA PRO A 758 -23.31 -38.80 27.51
C PRO A 758 -24.13 -39.74 26.60
N VAL A 759 -23.46 -40.43 25.67
CA VAL A 759 -24.13 -41.41 24.81
C VAL A 759 -24.66 -42.60 25.62
N THR A 760 -25.83 -43.11 25.22
CA THR A 760 -26.40 -44.35 25.81
C THR A 760 -26.12 -45.60 24.97
N THR A 761 -25.54 -45.43 23.79
CA THR A 761 -25.10 -46.51 22.90
C THR A 761 -23.69 -46.16 22.45
N PRO A 762 -22.73 -47.09 22.56
CA PRO A 762 -21.35 -46.75 22.29
C PRO A 762 -21.12 -46.55 20.79
N VAL A 763 -20.19 -45.65 20.47
CA VAL A 763 -19.74 -45.39 19.10
C VAL A 763 -18.46 -46.17 18.84
N THR A 764 -18.36 -46.82 17.67
CA THR A 764 -17.16 -47.56 17.30
C THR A 764 -16.13 -46.61 16.72
N LEU A 765 -14.95 -46.50 17.35
CA LEU A 765 -13.79 -45.84 16.76
C LEU A 765 -12.90 -46.88 16.08
N THR A 766 -12.69 -46.74 14.78
CA THR A 766 -11.91 -47.68 13.98
C THR A 766 -10.49 -47.17 13.76
N GLY A 767 -9.51 -48.03 13.99
CA GLY A 767 -8.11 -47.79 13.62
C GLY A 767 -7.60 -48.92 12.72
N THR A 768 -7.02 -48.56 11.58
CA THR A 768 -6.48 -49.52 10.62
C THR A 768 -5.00 -49.26 10.38
N SER A 769 -4.21 -50.34 10.33
CA SER A 769 -2.82 -50.24 9.88
C SER A 769 -2.44 -51.41 9.00
N ALA A 770 -1.75 -51.12 7.90
CA ALA A 770 -1.32 -52.17 6.97
C ALA A 770 -0.28 -53.06 7.67
N HIS A 771 0.86 -52.51 8.07
CA HIS A 771 2.01 -53.22 8.66
C HIS A 771 2.26 -52.89 10.14
N GLY A 772 1.67 -51.81 10.67
CA GLY A 772 1.83 -51.35 12.04
C GLY A 772 0.71 -51.82 12.97
N THR A 773 0.19 -50.92 13.81
CA THR A 773 -0.86 -51.23 14.80
C THR A 773 -2.18 -50.55 14.42
N GLY A 774 -3.32 -51.24 14.40
CA GLY A 774 -4.62 -50.60 14.13
C GLY A 774 -4.98 -49.57 15.20
N ILE A 775 -5.02 -49.97 16.47
CA ILE A 775 -5.24 -49.07 17.63
C ILE A 775 -4.17 -49.32 18.70
N ALA A 776 -3.58 -48.26 19.26
CA ALA A 776 -2.64 -48.39 20.39
C ALA A 776 -3.04 -47.49 21.56
N THR A 777 -2.85 -47.98 22.79
CA THR A 777 -2.92 -47.20 24.02
C THR A 777 -1.55 -47.17 24.70
N GLU A 778 -1.16 -46.01 25.24
CA GLU A 778 0.10 -45.82 25.97
C GLU A 778 -0.14 -44.92 27.19
N GLY A 779 0.58 -45.16 28.29
CA GLY A 779 0.45 -44.30 29.48
C GLY A 779 -0.88 -44.49 30.21
N ASN A 780 -1.54 -43.42 30.64
CA ASN A 780 -2.85 -43.46 31.28
C ASN A 780 -3.94 -43.03 30.30
N VAL A 781 -4.82 -43.95 29.91
CA VAL A 781 -5.90 -43.71 28.97
C VAL A 781 -7.25 -43.94 29.66
N SER A 782 -8.23 -43.08 29.39
CA SER A 782 -9.62 -43.26 29.78
C SER A 782 -10.54 -43.12 28.56
N ILE A 783 -11.55 -43.98 28.47
CA ILE A 783 -12.56 -43.92 27.41
C ILE A 783 -13.97 -44.00 27.99
N SER A 784 -14.90 -43.24 27.40
CA SER A 784 -16.33 -43.28 27.69
C SER A 784 -17.17 -43.11 26.43
N GLY A 785 -18.18 -43.97 26.25
CA GLY A 785 -19.06 -44.04 25.10
C GLY A 785 -18.46 -44.70 23.87
N ILE A 786 -17.37 -45.48 24.00
CA ILE A 786 -16.52 -45.87 22.87
C ILE A 786 -16.30 -47.39 22.80
N VAL A 787 -16.47 -47.99 21.62
CA VAL A 787 -15.87 -49.29 21.29
C VAL A 787 -14.64 -49.09 20.40
N LEU A 788 -13.46 -49.41 20.90
CA LEU A 788 -12.22 -49.43 20.10
C LEU A 788 -12.24 -50.66 19.20
N ASN A 789 -12.19 -50.46 17.89
CA ASN A 789 -12.16 -51.54 16.90
C ASN A 789 -10.91 -51.45 16.01
N GLY A 790 -9.86 -52.16 16.40
CA GLY A 790 -8.59 -52.15 15.68
C GLY A 790 -8.43 -53.36 14.77
N SER A 791 -7.95 -53.13 13.53
CA SER A 791 -7.67 -54.23 12.61
C SER A 791 -6.39 -54.04 11.79
N THR A 792 -5.80 -55.16 11.39
CA THR A 792 -4.63 -55.22 10.51
C THR A 792 -4.77 -56.33 9.48
N THR A 793 -4.19 -56.10 8.30
CA THR A 793 -4.24 -57.07 7.19
C THR A 793 -2.87 -57.65 6.81
N ALA A 794 -1.76 -57.18 7.38
CA ALA A 794 -0.44 -57.72 7.08
C ALA A 794 0.03 -58.77 8.08
N ASP A 795 0.95 -59.61 7.60
CA ASP A 795 1.56 -60.72 8.33
C ASP A 795 2.34 -60.33 9.58
N THR A 796 2.70 -59.05 9.75
CA THR A 796 3.46 -58.54 10.90
C THR A 796 2.71 -57.50 11.72
N GLY A 797 1.51 -57.11 11.31
CA GLY A 797 0.75 -56.04 11.97
C GLY A 797 0.07 -56.50 13.26
N THR A 798 -0.38 -55.53 14.05
CA THR A 798 -1.21 -55.72 15.25
C THR A 798 -2.56 -55.04 15.08
N GLY A 799 -3.68 -55.68 15.42
CA GLY A 799 -5.01 -55.04 15.37
C GLY A 799 -5.16 -53.98 16.46
N VAL A 800 -5.04 -54.37 17.73
CA VAL A 800 -5.06 -53.52 18.92
C VAL A 800 -3.87 -53.84 19.81
N SER A 801 -3.14 -52.83 20.28
CA SER A 801 -2.09 -52.96 21.30
C SER A 801 -2.47 -52.15 22.53
N LEU A 802 -2.76 -52.84 23.63
CA LEU A 802 -3.05 -52.23 24.92
C LEU A 802 -1.78 -52.20 25.76
N GLY A 803 -1.30 -51.00 26.08
CA GLY A 803 -0.20 -50.75 27.02
C GLY A 803 -0.53 -49.62 28.00
N GLY A 804 0.19 -49.56 29.12
CA GLY A 804 -0.11 -48.60 30.18
C GLY A 804 -1.42 -48.93 30.93
N ASN A 805 -2.05 -47.95 31.56
CA ASN A 805 -3.32 -48.10 32.25
C ASN A 805 -4.47 -47.67 31.33
N LEU A 806 -5.40 -48.57 31.01
CA LEU A 806 -6.64 -48.28 30.31
C LEU A 806 -7.81 -48.34 31.29
N THR A 807 -8.52 -47.23 31.47
CA THR A 807 -9.71 -47.11 32.30
C THR A 807 -10.96 -47.07 31.43
N ILE A 808 -11.88 -47.99 31.68
CA ILE A 808 -13.20 -48.03 31.06
C ILE A 808 -14.18 -47.32 32.01
N ALA A 809 -14.56 -46.08 31.69
CA ALA A 809 -15.26 -45.18 32.62
C ALA A 809 -16.78 -45.42 32.71
N ASP A 810 -17.34 -46.28 31.85
CA ASP A 810 -18.76 -46.62 31.82
C ASP A 810 -18.98 -48.12 31.53
N ASP A 811 -20.24 -48.54 31.45
CA ASP A 811 -20.64 -49.94 31.24
C ASP A 811 -21.03 -50.26 29.79
N ILE A 812 -20.66 -49.39 28.84
CA ILE A 812 -20.94 -49.53 27.41
C ILE A 812 -19.68 -49.53 26.53
N SER A 813 -18.58 -48.98 27.03
CA SER A 813 -17.31 -48.87 26.28
C SER A 813 -16.58 -50.21 26.20
N GLY A 814 -15.85 -50.47 25.13
CA GLY A 814 -15.07 -51.70 25.05
C GLY A 814 -14.04 -51.79 23.95
N VAL A 815 -13.50 -53.00 23.78
CA VAL A 815 -12.40 -53.28 22.84
C VAL A 815 -12.73 -54.51 22.01
N THR A 816 -12.62 -54.37 20.69
CA THR A 816 -12.67 -55.45 19.72
C THR A 816 -11.44 -55.38 18.83
N ALA A 817 -10.84 -56.53 18.53
CA ALA A 817 -9.60 -56.58 17.77
C ALA A 817 -9.67 -57.65 16.66
N GLY A 818 -9.15 -57.31 15.48
CA GLY A 818 -9.12 -58.20 14.32
C GLY A 818 -7.73 -58.28 13.67
N ALA A 819 -7.38 -59.46 13.15
CA ALA A 819 -6.23 -59.60 12.25
C ALA A 819 -6.52 -60.63 11.15
N THR A 820 -5.96 -60.42 9.96
CA THR A 820 -5.95 -61.42 8.88
C THR A 820 -4.52 -61.82 8.53
N GLY A 821 -4.29 -63.08 8.13
CA GLY A 821 -2.94 -63.57 7.80
C GLY A 821 -2.13 -63.99 9.04
N ASN A 822 -0.86 -63.61 9.12
CA ASN A 822 0.05 -63.97 10.23
C ASN A 822 0.13 -62.93 11.37
N GLY A 823 -0.61 -61.82 11.28
CA GLY A 823 -0.60 -60.74 12.28
C GLY A 823 -1.19 -61.13 13.65
N THR A 824 -1.15 -60.20 14.61
CA THR A 824 -1.76 -60.40 15.95
C THR A 824 -3.00 -59.53 16.12
N ALA A 825 -4.15 -60.07 16.50
CA ALA A 825 -5.35 -59.24 16.65
C ALA A 825 -5.24 -58.33 17.88
N LEU A 826 -4.99 -58.87 19.07
CA LEU A 826 -4.80 -58.10 20.31
C LEU A 826 -3.44 -58.41 20.96
N VAL A 827 -2.68 -57.37 21.29
CA VAL A 827 -1.50 -57.45 22.16
C VAL A 827 -1.81 -56.74 23.47
N VAL A 828 -1.60 -57.41 24.61
CA VAL A 828 -1.67 -56.82 25.95
C VAL A 828 -0.26 -56.82 26.53
N ASN A 829 0.35 -55.64 26.63
CA ASN A 829 1.78 -55.50 26.95
C ASN A 829 2.01 -54.51 28.09
N ASN A 830 2.41 -55.01 29.26
CA ASN A 830 2.56 -54.17 30.47
C ASN A 830 1.32 -53.30 30.73
N ALA A 831 0.13 -53.90 30.63
CA ALA A 831 -1.12 -53.16 30.69
C ALA A 831 -1.82 -53.33 32.04
N GLY A 832 -2.29 -52.23 32.63
CA GLY A 832 -3.36 -52.17 33.61
C GLY A 832 -4.68 -51.98 32.88
N ILE A 833 -5.67 -52.88 33.02
CA ILE A 833 -7.01 -52.63 32.47
C ILE A 833 -7.99 -52.54 33.64
N HIS A 834 -8.47 -51.33 33.90
CA HIS A 834 -9.40 -50.98 34.96
C HIS A 834 -10.80 -50.90 34.36
N SER A 835 -11.67 -51.84 34.75
CA SER A 835 -13.03 -51.96 34.24
C SER A 835 -14.07 -51.39 35.22
N ASP A 836 -13.71 -50.29 35.89
CA ASP A 836 -14.48 -49.71 37.02
C ASP A 836 -15.97 -49.51 36.68
N GLY A 837 -16.29 -48.98 35.48
CA GLY A 837 -17.69 -48.80 35.05
C GLY A 837 -18.49 -50.10 34.89
N TYR A 838 -17.82 -51.20 34.53
CA TYR A 838 -18.42 -52.54 34.44
C TYR A 838 -18.59 -53.16 35.82
N THR A 839 -17.60 -52.98 36.69
CA THR A 839 -17.62 -53.45 38.08
C THR A 839 -18.77 -52.79 38.86
N ASP A 840 -18.94 -51.47 38.70
CA ASP A 840 -20.03 -50.71 39.33
C ASP A 840 -21.42 -51.11 38.81
N SER A 841 -21.52 -51.56 37.56
CA SER A 841 -22.77 -52.05 36.95
C SER A 841 -23.03 -53.55 37.15
N GLY A 842 -22.09 -54.28 37.75
CA GLY A 842 -22.18 -55.72 37.97
C GLY A 842 -22.11 -56.57 36.70
N LYS A 843 -21.45 -56.07 35.64
CA LYS A 843 -21.23 -56.76 34.36
C LYS A 843 -19.77 -57.16 34.21
N ASP A 844 -19.51 -58.22 33.45
CA ASP A 844 -18.15 -58.59 33.08
C ASP A 844 -17.67 -57.74 31.88
N PHE A 845 -16.43 -57.23 31.96
CA PHE A 845 -15.81 -56.58 30.81
C PHE A 845 -15.17 -57.63 29.87
N VAL A 846 -15.66 -57.71 28.63
CA VAL A 846 -15.22 -58.72 27.65
C VAL A 846 -14.47 -58.06 26.50
N ILE A 847 -13.25 -58.52 26.24
CA ILE A 847 -12.48 -58.16 25.04
C ILE A 847 -12.52 -59.33 24.07
N ASN A 848 -13.09 -59.09 22.88
CA ASN A 848 -13.13 -60.06 21.80
C ASN A 848 -12.02 -59.79 20.80
N ALA A 849 -11.21 -60.80 20.51
CA ALA A 849 -10.18 -60.71 19.48
C ALA A 849 -10.24 -61.92 18.56
N SER A 850 -10.21 -61.68 17.25
CA SER A 850 -10.30 -62.73 16.25
C SER A 850 -9.19 -62.65 15.20
N VAL A 851 -8.61 -63.78 14.84
CA VAL A 851 -7.68 -63.90 13.71
C VAL A 851 -8.20 -64.88 12.66
N SER A 852 -8.06 -64.51 11.38
CA SER A 852 -8.29 -65.41 10.24
C SER A 852 -6.99 -65.63 9.46
N GLY A 853 -6.30 -66.75 9.72
CA GLY A 853 -4.97 -67.11 9.21
C GLY A 853 -4.11 -67.84 10.26
N ASN A 854 -2.78 -67.88 10.07
CA ASN A 854 -1.85 -68.52 11.02
C ASN A 854 -1.38 -67.56 12.14
N GLY A 855 -1.96 -66.37 12.26
CA GLY A 855 -1.61 -65.36 13.26
C GLY A 855 -2.06 -65.69 14.69
N THR A 856 -2.02 -64.69 15.58
CA THR A 856 -2.41 -64.85 16.99
C THR A 856 -3.60 -63.95 17.33
N ALA A 857 -4.68 -64.46 17.92
CA ALA A 857 -5.83 -63.61 18.26
C ALA A 857 -5.55 -62.75 19.49
N ILE A 858 -5.04 -63.32 20.58
CA ILE A 858 -4.62 -62.57 21.77
C ILE A 858 -3.20 -62.97 22.15
N LYS A 859 -2.32 -61.99 22.36
CA LYS A 859 -0.98 -62.18 22.90
C LYS A 859 -0.78 -61.32 24.12
N THR A 860 -0.49 -61.93 25.26
CA THR A 860 -0.04 -61.19 26.45
C THR A 860 1.48 -61.22 26.53
N GLN A 861 2.09 -60.14 27.01
CA GLN A 861 3.52 -60.06 27.26
C GLN A 861 3.82 -59.08 28.39
N GLY A 862 4.96 -59.28 29.06
CA GLY A 862 5.34 -58.41 30.17
C GLY A 862 4.54 -58.63 31.46
N SER A 863 4.28 -57.60 32.25
CA SER A 863 3.52 -57.71 33.51
C SER A 863 2.22 -56.93 33.44
N SER A 864 1.10 -57.62 33.24
CA SER A 864 -0.22 -57.01 33.06
C SER A 864 -1.16 -57.33 34.24
N GLN A 865 -1.90 -56.32 34.70
CA GLN A 865 -2.89 -56.38 35.77
C GLN A 865 -4.26 -56.08 35.18
N LEU A 866 -5.16 -57.06 35.16
CA LEU A 866 -6.49 -56.89 34.59
C LEU A 866 -7.53 -56.98 35.73
N ASP A 867 -8.44 -56.03 35.82
CA ASP A 867 -9.47 -56.02 36.86
C ASP A 867 -10.72 -56.77 36.37
N GLU A 868 -10.70 -58.10 36.55
CA GLU A 868 -11.78 -59.04 36.19
C GLU A 868 -12.15 -59.05 34.69
N VAL A 869 -11.16 -58.81 33.82
CA VAL A 869 -11.36 -58.76 32.36
C VAL A 869 -11.45 -60.16 31.76
N VAL A 870 -12.47 -60.40 30.93
CA VAL A 870 -12.61 -61.60 30.11
C VAL A 870 -11.92 -61.40 28.76
N LEU A 871 -10.87 -62.17 28.49
CA LEU A 871 -10.17 -62.22 27.21
C LEU A 871 -10.70 -63.39 26.38
N ASN A 872 -11.41 -63.09 25.29
CA ASN A 872 -11.97 -64.09 24.38
C ASN A 872 -11.26 -64.06 23.01
N GLY A 873 -10.37 -65.04 22.78
CA GLY A 873 -9.62 -65.19 21.54
C GLY A 873 -10.22 -66.25 20.61
N GLU A 874 -10.41 -65.91 19.34
CA GLU A 874 -10.85 -66.84 18.29
C GLU A 874 -9.84 -66.91 17.15
N ALA A 875 -9.37 -68.11 16.78
CA ALA A 875 -8.45 -68.32 15.67
C ALA A 875 -9.02 -69.29 14.65
N THR A 876 -9.22 -68.80 13.42
CA THR A 876 -9.68 -69.58 12.27
C THR A 876 -8.56 -69.70 11.23
N GLY A 877 -8.35 -70.87 10.64
CA GLY A 877 -7.31 -71.08 9.62
C GLY A 877 -5.90 -71.38 10.13
N GLY A 878 -5.75 -71.99 11.32
CA GLY A 878 -4.50 -72.60 11.80
C GLY A 878 -3.67 -71.78 12.82
N GLY A 879 -4.13 -70.57 13.19
CA GLY A 879 -3.45 -69.67 14.14
C GLY A 879 -3.53 -70.05 15.63
N THR A 880 -3.03 -69.16 16.49
CA THR A 880 -3.12 -69.31 17.96
C THR A 880 -4.21 -68.39 18.51
N ALA A 881 -5.23 -68.90 19.19
CA ALA A 881 -6.29 -68.07 19.75
C ALA A 881 -5.80 -67.23 20.94
N VAL A 882 -5.08 -67.83 21.91
CA VAL A 882 -4.44 -67.06 22.99
C VAL A 882 -3.02 -67.53 23.23
N GLU A 883 -2.05 -66.62 23.17
CA GLU A 883 -0.68 -66.80 23.64
C GLU A 883 -0.46 -66.01 24.93
N LEU A 884 -0.23 -66.74 26.03
CA LEU A 884 0.09 -66.17 27.34
C LEU A 884 1.60 -66.09 27.52
N GLY A 885 2.15 -64.89 27.34
CA GLY A 885 3.50 -64.51 27.71
C GLY A 885 3.52 -63.56 28.91
N GLY A 886 4.58 -63.64 29.73
CA GLY A 886 4.75 -62.78 30.91
C GLY A 886 3.85 -63.15 32.10
N GLN A 887 3.65 -62.20 33.01
CA GLN A 887 2.74 -62.31 34.16
C GLN A 887 1.40 -61.64 33.83
N VAL A 888 0.31 -62.36 34.01
CA VAL A 888 -1.07 -61.87 33.87
C VAL A 888 -1.84 -62.21 35.14
N SER A 889 -2.48 -61.23 35.76
CA SER A 889 -3.37 -61.41 36.91
C SER A 889 -4.75 -60.80 36.66
N GLY A 890 -5.77 -61.39 37.28
CA GLY A 890 -7.16 -60.93 37.23
C GLY A 890 -7.88 -61.04 35.87
N ALA A 891 -7.37 -61.91 34.98
CA ALA A 891 -7.98 -62.19 33.69
C ALA A 891 -8.72 -63.54 33.66
N ASN A 892 -9.89 -63.61 33.04
CA ASN A 892 -10.55 -64.84 32.61
C ASN A 892 -10.25 -65.08 31.13
N ILE A 893 -9.65 -66.22 30.77
CA ILE A 893 -9.14 -66.44 29.41
C ILE A 893 -9.90 -67.58 28.73
N THR A 894 -10.47 -67.28 27.56
CA THR A 894 -11.11 -68.25 26.67
C THR A 894 -10.42 -68.20 25.31
N GLY A 895 -9.98 -69.36 24.81
CA GLY A 895 -9.37 -69.49 23.49
C GLY A 895 -10.08 -70.57 22.68
N THR A 896 -10.53 -70.22 21.47
CA THR A 896 -11.21 -71.14 20.55
C THR A 896 -10.47 -71.18 19.22
N SER A 897 -10.07 -72.37 18.77
CA SER A 897 -9.44 -72.53 17.46
C SER A 897 -10.02 -73.71 16.68
N ASP A 898 -10.18 -73.54 15.37
CA ASP A 898 -10.73 -74.57 14.48
C ASP A 898 -9.74 -75.70 14.16
N SER A 899 -8.46 -75.36 14.00
CA SER A 899 -7.40 -76.21 13.47
C SER A 899 -6.00 -75.85 13.98
N GLY A 900 -5.88 -74.79 14.79
CA GLY A 900 -4.63 -74.29 15.37
C GLY A 900 -4.52 -74.50 16.88
N THR A 901 -3.91 -73.55 17.61
CA THR A 901 -3.71 -73.66 19.07
C THR A 901 -4.72 -72.81 19.83
N ALA A 902 -5.56 -73.43 20.68
CA ALA A 902 -6.53 -72.71 21.49
C ALA A 902 -5.85 -71.78 22.53
N VAL A 903 -5.01 -72.33 23.40
CA VAL A 903 -4.24 -71.55 24.38
C VAL A 903 -2.80 -72.08 24.44
N ARG A 904 -1.82 -71.19 24.27
CA ARG A 904 -0.38 -71.46 24.40
C ARG A 904 0.17 -70.67 25.59
N VAL A 905 0.82 -71.36 26.53
CA VAL A 905 1.56 -70.70 27.61
C VAL A 905 3.05 -70.71 27.26
N SER A 906 3.64 -69.55 27.02
CA SER A 906 5.04 -69.40 26.60
C SER A 906 5.95 -69.40 27.84
N ARG A 907 7.03 -70.18 27.79
CA ARG A 907 7.89 -70.48 28.96
C ARG A 907 8.63 -69.22 29.45
N ILE A 908 8.41 -68.84 30.70
CA ILE A 908 9.20 -67.81 31.41
C ILE A 908 10.64 -68.33 31.54
N VAL A 909 11.61 -67.68 30.89
CA VAL A 909 13.04 -67.94 31.12
C VAL A 909 13.47 -67.08 32.29
N GLY A 910 13.47 -67.67 33.48
CA GLY A 910 13.87 -67.02 34.73
C GLY A 910 12.96 -67.38 35.90
N LEU A 911 13.02 -68.65 36.33
CA LEU A 911 12.70 -69.04 37.70
C LEU A 911 14.01 -69.18 38.47
#